data_AF-A0A319EJ32-F1
#
_entry.id   AF-A0A319EJ32-F1
#
_cell.length_a   1.000
_cell.length_b   1.000
_cell.length_c   1.000
_cell.angle_alpha   90.00
_cell.angle_beta   90.00
_cell.angle_gamma   90.00
#
_symmetry.space_group_name_H-M   'P 1'
#
loop_
_entity.id
_entity.type
_entity.pdbx_description
1 polymer ?
#
loop_
_entity_poly.entity_id
_entity_poly.type
_entity_poly.pdbx_seq_one_letter_code
_entity_poly.pdbx_strand_id
1 'polypeptide(L)'
;MSTNDAVFQRRNKQVQDAIDGQNLKQALQLIDKRIKKGEDTRFLKAWKANILFRHADEPNRNRGIAETLELCKTEPPTTDLDTLDILHETLERIPGHEDTLRSIWEKASKANPRELDIQMRWFDYAFDGDDWKSAQKAAMALQSNFPKTRKYHLWAIFLSYLVSIDEASSETDRKLFGMLAYRMVSKAAESVPSDSKELLSPPRAIQSAEELLLLIKVFESQGRHAEIVKVLDSENLGISSRVIQNDWSFVGDKLSNLEKAQMWTEGLAYTKELLAIPTNEVERKALQERDDWAVWHLLIAATKQINSSDATAETQKFLDDFIAAAPKSRNAQLARLDLVHWSFQSGNLKSDDLISACQEYFDHNKHKLYCFGDLRSYVPALDKPFLLKFVEHVSKGAEGQTEGQPPSNEVGKINALKCEYCFLLSADEANASKPKVEEFVSRCLQVYREVERPEKSSAPSTIESQPSDDLCLLAAMSLIRFSGAWSSGSNEQVPDTALIRAAAILERLLVDSPHNYQALLLLVRIYLRLGAGSLALKTFSKLSVKQIQFETVAHNLFTRLATIHPHSAPPIEGAEYKDFNPQSAFVQALNFFRTADVTTIRNRSKGLDYGSYVNIQGTIDLQKRLKQSICRRMWALDVRRIQRLAGGDPMGRYEDMARDTSPLVDQRIFDAFMNCEVPGQPTFEERTRVGPLPRDQWVKSSRMTDHLFDLLKTMTAQKPVSVEPELPSLEDVVGPNAEAEMTPSEIESAKVNLSILTLALFLNGSKSINSEQVDVCLTLVEEWLDSKIKDVTVSDANVSPVMSNTAISLKPETPTAPSWRYFHSLFIVLDSLKAMSLLCTVALRKGSKGKLPKTQVEKLADMTRQVHQGVRTNIRALKSHISAPGVLGSLTDLVVAGSGHEDGPQLRAELEKTLDMSALEVFCGELMESWEEGLGGMFAVSL
;
A
#
# COMPACT_ATOMS: atom_id res chain seq x y z
N MET A 1 -40.95 37.32 0.75
CA MET A 1 -39.64 38.01 0.87
C MET A 1 -39.93 39.49 1.04
N SER A 2 -39.54 40.06 2.17
CA SER A 2 -39.74 41.48 2.46
C SER A 2 -38.58 42.32 1.90
N THR A 3 -38.77 43.63 1.76
CA THR A 3 -37.70 44.57 1.38
C THR A 3 -36.53 44.58 2.37
N ASN A 4 -36.73 44.14 3.62
CA ASN A 4 -35.66 44.02 4.61
C ASN A 4 -34.70 42.85 4.28
N ASP A 5 -35.22 41.73 3.74
CA ASP A 5 -34.40 40.54 3.41
C ASP A 5 -33.36 40.88 2.33
N ALA A 6 -33.78 41.59 1.28
CA ALA A 6 -32.91 41.99 0.17
C ALA A 6 -31.80 42.96 0.62
N VAL A 7 -32.09 43.84 1.58
CA VAL A 7 -31.10 44.76 2.17
C VAL A 7 -30.13 44.00 3.07
N PHE A 8 -30.61 43.04 3.86
CA PHE A 8 -29.79 42.17 4.71
C PHE A 8 -28.84 41.31 3.89
N GLN A 9 -29.34 40.61 2.86
CA GLN A 9 -28.54 39.81 1.93
C GLN A 9 -27.47 40.65 1.21
N ARG A 10 -27.81 41.86 0.74
CA ARG A 10 -26.83 42.77 0.12
C ARG A 10 -25.72 43.19 1.10
N ARG A 11 -26.06 43.43 2.38
CA ARG A 11 -25.08 43.77 3.43
C ARG A 11 -24.20 42.57 3.80
N ASN A 12 -24.74 41.36 3.83
CA ASN A 12 -23.96 40.14 4.02
C ASN A 12 -22.98 39.95 2.84
N LYS A 13 -23.45 40.08 1.59
CA LYS A 13 -22.58 39.98 0.42
C LYS A 13 -21.40 40.94 0.46
N GLN A 14 -21.60 42.20 0.86
CA GLN A 14 -20.49 43.17 1.00
C GLN A 14 -19.41 42.76 2.02
N VAL A 15 -19.78 42.01 3.06
CA VAL A 15 -18.83 41.45 4.04
C VAL A 15 -18.13 40.23 3.43
N GLN A 16 -18.87 39.35 2.74
CA GLN A 16 -18.31 38.18 2.06
C GLN A 16 -17.32 38.56 0.94
N ASP A 17 -17.68 39.48 0.06
CA ASP A 17 -16.81 40.00 -1.01
C ASP A 17 -15.47 40.54 -0.43
N ALA A 18 -15.50 41.12 0.78
CA ALA A 18 -14.30 41.59 1.49
C ALA A 18 -13.47 40.46 2.12
N ILE A 19 -14.09 39.36 2.55
CA ILE A 19 -13.40 38.15 3.03
C ILE A 19 -12.73 37.43 1.86
N ASP A 20 -13.45 37.28 0.74
CA ASP A 20 -12.96 36.59 -0.47
C ASP A 20 -11.79 37.35 -1.10
N GLY A 21 -11.81 38.69 -1.05
CA GLY A 21 -10.67 39.54 -1.38
C GLY A 21 -9.56 39.62 -0.32
N GLN A 22 -9.59 38.76 0.71
CA GLN A 22 -8.67 38.72 1.88
C GLN A 22 -8.55 40.03 2.69
N ASN A 23 -9.46 40.98 2.51
CA ASN A 23 -9.49 42.27 3.20
C ASN A 23 -10.18 42.18 4.57
N LEU A 24 -9.68 41.31 5.45
CA LEU A 24 -10.30 41.00 6.75
C LEU A 24 -10.55 42.25 7.63
N LYS A 25 -9.65 43.24 7.58
CA LYS A 25 -9.82 44.53 8.29
C LYS A 25 -11.04 45.33 7.80
N GLN A 26 -11.33 45.28 6.50
CA GLN A 26 -12.51 45.92 5.91
C GLN A 26 -13.79 45.16 6.30
N ALA A 27 -13.75 43.81 6.28
CA ALA A 27 -14.87 42.97 6.73
C ALA A 27 -15.25 43.26 8.20
N LEU A 28 -14.27 43.35 9.10
CA LEU A 28 -14.48 43.72 10.51
C LEU A 28 -15.11 45.11 10.66
N GLN A 29 -14.62 46.12 9.93
CA GLN A 29 -15.19 47.47 9.96
C GLN A 29 -16.65 47.51 9.47
N LEU A 30 -16.99 46.70 8.46
CA LEU A 30 -18.36 46.59 7.96
C LEU A 30 -19.29 45.95 9.01
N ILE A 31 -18.86 44.90 9.71
CA ILE A 31 -19.65 44.29 10.79
C ILE A 31 -19.78 45.22 12.00
N ASP A 32 -18.70 45.83 12.48
CA ASP A 32 -18.75 46.78 13.60
C ASP A 32 -19.67 47.98 13.28
N LYS A 33 -19.72 48.43 12.03
CA LYS A 33 -20.63 49.48 11.56
C LYS A 33 -22.10 49.03 11.53
N ARG A 34 -22.40 47.74 11.37
CA ARG A 34 -23.76 47.18 11.46
C ARG A 34 -24.22 47.04 12.90
N ILE A 35 -23.36 46.46 13.75
CA ILE A 35 -23.61 46.34 15.20
C ILE A 35 -23.88 47.73 15.82
N LYS A 36 -23.02 48.72 15.54
CA LYS A 36 -23.21 50.13 15.99
C LYS A 36 -24.47 50.82 15.44
N LYS A 37 -25.12 50.25 14.41
CA LYS A 37 -26.37 50.76 13.82
C LYS A 37 -27.62 50.03 14.34
N GLY A 38 -27.47 49.13 15.32
CA GLY A 38 -28.58 48.40 15.96
C GLY A 38 -28.77 46.97 15.45
N GLU A 39 -27.98 46.48 14.49
CA GLU A 39 -27.98 45.05 14.12
C GLU A 39 -27.08 44.25 15.06
N ASP A 40 -27.43 44.15 16.35
CA ASP A 40 -26.62 43.42 17.36
C ASP A 40 -27.04 41.93 17.48
N THR A 41 -26.97 41.17 16.38
CA THR A 41 -27.41 39.77 16.32
C THR A 41 -26.30 38.78 16.72
N ARG A 42 -26.67 37.59 17.23
CA ARG A 42 -25.71 36.51 17.52
C ARG A 42 -24.92 36.09 16.28
N PHE A 43 -25.58 36.01 15.11
CA PHE A 43 -24.96 35.78 13.81
C PHE A 43 -23.81 36.76 13.52
N LEU A 44 -24.04 38.08 13.68
CA LEU A 44 -23.00 39.08 13.41
C LEU A 44 -21.84 39.02 14.42
N LYS A 45 -22.10 38.64 15.67
CA LYS A 45 -21.05 38.39 16.68
C LYS A 45 -20.23 37.14 16.34
N ALA A 46 -20.85 36.03 15.98
CA ALA A 46 -20.17 34.81 15.56
C ALA A 46 -19.32 35.05 14.30
N TRP A 47 -19.86 35.74 13.30
CA TRP A 47 -19.14 36.05 12.07
C TRP A 47 -17.94 36.97 12.31
N LYS A 48 -18.10 37.96 13.19
CA LYS A 48 -16.99 38.80 13.67
C LYS A 48 -15.90 37.98 14.35
N ALA A 49 -16.28 37.07 15.25
CA ALA A 49 -15.35 36.22 15.98
C ALA A 49 -14.54 35.29 15.04
N ASN A 50 -15.20 34.70 14.03
CA ASN A 50 -14.54 33.92 12.96
C ASN A 50 -13.52 34.78 12.17
N ILE A 51 -13.90 36.00 11.76
CA ILE A 51 -12.97 36.89 11.02
C ILE A 51 -11.80 37.36 11.89
N LEU A 52 -12.04 37.63 13.18
CA LEU A 52 -10.96 37.91 14.15
C LEU A 52 -10.01 36.73 14.30
N PHE A 53 -10.55 35.51 14.41
CA PHE A 53 -9.78 34.26 14.45
C PHE A 53 -8.95 34.04 13.18
N ARG A 54 -9.50 34.33 12.00
CA ARG A 54 -8.78 34.21 10.71
C ARG A 54 -7.72 35.28 10.48
N HIS A 55 -7.54 36.24 11.39
CA HIS A 55 -6.54 37.30 11.24
C HIS A 55 -5.13 36.81 11.58
N ALA A 56 -4.12 37.24 10.81
CA ALA A 56 -2.72 36.87 11.03
C ALA A 56 -2.06 37.47 12.30
N ASP A 57 -2.80 38.28 13.08
CA ASP A 57 -2.27 38.95 14.27
C ASP A 57 -2.69 38.16 15.51
N GLU A 58 -1.71 37.63 16.28
CA GLU A 58 -1.92 36.92 17.55
C GLU A 58 -3.00 37.55 18.46
N PRO A 59 -2.99 38.88 18.76
CA PRO A 59 -4.01 39.50 19.61
C PRO A 59 -5.43 39.43 19.03
N ASN A 60 -5.58 39.56 17.70
CA ASN A 60 -6.88 39.46 17.04
C ASN A 60 -7.37 38.00 17.03
N ARG A 61 -6.48 37.04 16.78
CA ARG A 61 -6.81 35.61 16.84
C ARG A 61 -7.29 35.20 18.23
N ASN A 62 -6.52 35.54 19.26
CA ASN A 62 -6.83 35.18 20.65
C ASN A 62 -8.12 35.87 21.14
N ARG A 63 -8.41 37.08 20.65
CA ARG A 63 -9.70 37.74 20.84
C ARG A 63 -10.85 37.02 20.13
N GLY A 64 -10.66 36.56 18.89
CA GLY A 64 -11.64 35.77 18.15
C GLY A 64 -12.00 34.46 18.85
N ILE A 65 -11.00 33.78 19.45
CA ILE A 65 -11.21 32.61 20.31
C ILE A 65 -12.09 32.98 21.52
N ALA A 66 -11.74 34.04 22.24
CA ALA A 66 -12.48 34.48 23.42
C ALA A 66 -13.96 34.84 23.11
N GLU A 67 -14.21 35.65 22.06
CA GLU A 67 -15.56 36.02 21.63
C GLU A 67 -16.37 34.78 21.19
N THR A 68 -15.74 33.80 20.51
CA THR A 68 -16.39 32.52 20.12
C THR A 68 -16.81 31.71 21.35
N LEU A 69 -15.92 31.56 22.34
CA LEU A 69 -16.17 30.76 23.54
C LEU A 69 -17.22 31.41 24.46
N GLU A 70 -17.33 32.74 24.48
CA GLU A 70 -18.39 33.47 25.18
C GLU A 70 -19.77 33.20 24.55
N LEU A 71 -19.87 33.27 23.22
CA LEU A 71 -21.11 32.95 22.49
C LEU A 71 -21.58 31.50 22.74
N CYS A 72 -20.64 30.54 22.84
CA CYS A 72 -20.95 29.14 23.14
C CYS A 72 -21.45 28.87 24.58
N LYS A 73 -21.29 29.84 25.48
CA LYS A 73 -21.74 29.79 26.89
C LYS A 73 -23.01 30.60 27.15
N THR A 74 -23.58 31.23 26.12
CA THR A 74 -24.75 32.10 26.27
C THR A 74 -26.02 31.30 26.56
N GLU A 75 -26.79 31.74 27.57
CA GLU A 75 -28.13 31.23 27.89
C GLU A 75 -29.21 32.26 27.46
N PRO A 76 -30.33 31.85 26.83
CA PRO A 76 -30.61 30.50 26.33
C PRO A 76 -29.66 30.11 25.18
N PRO A 77 -29.46 28.81 24.90
CA PRO A 77 -28.56 28.34 23.86
C PRO A 77 -28.90 28.90 22.49
N THR A 78 -27.90 28.99 21.61
CA THR A 78 -28.13 29.39 20.22
C THR A 78 -28.80 28.26 19.46
N THR A 79 -29.90 28.55 18.78
CA THR A 79 -30.68 27.62 17.95
C THR A 79 -30.75 28.04 16.48
N ASP A 80 -30.11 29.15 16.13
CA ASP A 80 -29.99 29.66 14.76
C ASP A 80 -28.90 28.88 14.00
N LEU A 81 -29.27 28.24 12.89
CA LEU A 81 -28.38 27.35 12.13
C LEU A 81 -27.16 28.09 11.56
N ASP A 82 -27.37 29.25 10.91
CA ASP A 82 -26.27 30.06 10.34
C ASP A 82 -25.25 30.47 11.43
N THR A 83 -25.73 30.85 12.61
CA THR A 83 -24.85 31.16 13.75
C THR A 83 -24.13 29.91 14.27
N LEU A 84 -24.81 28.76 14.38
CA LEU A 84 -24.21 27.51 14.87
C LEU A 84 -23.15 26.97 13.91
N ASP A 85 -23.40 26.99 12.60
CA ASP A 85 -22.45 26.59 11.57
C ASP A 85 -21.17 27.44 11.61
N ILE A 86 -21.29 28.77 11.78
CA ILE A 86 -20.13 29.68 11.93
C ILE A 86 -19.36 29.37 13.22
N LEU A 87 -20.06 29.12 14.34
CA LEU A 87 -19.41 28.74 15.60
C LEU A 87 -18.70 27.39 15.47
N HIS A 88 -19.29 26.42 14.76
CA HIS A 88 -18.68 25.12 14.47
C HIS A 88 -17.42 25.27 13.62
N GLU A 89 -17.48 25.95 12.46
CA GLU A 89 -16.34 26.21 11.57
C GLU A 89 -15.18 26.94 12.30
N THR A 90 -15.52 27.80 13.27
CA THR A 90 -14.52 28.51 14.06
C THR A 90 -13.91 27.60 15.12
N LEU A 91 -14.73 26.84 15.88
CA LEU A 91 -14.28 25.93 16.93
C LEU A 91 -13.48 24.73 16.40
N GLU A 92 -13.84 24.19 15.23
CA GLU A 92 -13.10 23.11 14.55
C GLU A 92 -11.63 23.48 14.31
N ARG A 93 -11.34 24.77 14.10
CA ARG A 93 -9.99 25.31 13.89
C ARG A 93 -9.28 25.73 15.20
N ILE A 94 -9.94 25.65 16.34
CA ILE A 94 -9.38 26.03 17.64
C ILE A 94 -9.00 24.76 18.42
N PRO A 95 -7.69 24.43 18.55
CA PRO A 95 -7.26 23.22 19.24
C PRO A 95 -7.64 23.24 20.73
N GLY A 96 -7.94 22.06 21.29
CA GLY A 96 -8.26 21.89 22.71
C GLY A 96 -9.69 22.28 23.14
N HIS A 97 -10.55 22.68 22.20
CA HIS A 97 -11.94 23.09 22.49
C HIS A 97 -13.01 22.11 21.96
N GLU A 98 -12.62 20.87 21.67
CA GLU A 98 -13.48 19.79 21.18
C GLU A 98 -14.72 19.53 22.05
N ASP A 99 -14.59 19.54 23.39
CA ASP A 99 -15.75 19.40 24.29
C ASP A 99 -16.78 20.52 24.08
N THR A 100 -16.31 21.74 23.76
CA THR A 100 -17.19 22.87 23.47
C THR A 100 -17.89 22.64 22.14
N LEU A 101 -17.13 22.29 21.09
CA LEU A 101 -17.63 21.94 19.75
C LEU A 101 -18.71 20.83 19.81
N ARG A 102 -18.47 19.76 20.57
CA ARG A 102 -19.44 18.67 20.79
C ARG A 102 -20.68 19.16 21.54
N SER A 103 -20.53 20.08 22.50
CA SER A 103 -21.63 20.58 23.34
C SER A 103 -22.59 21.57 22.67
N ILE A 104 -22.16 22.37 21.69
CA ILE A 104 -23.03 23.44 21.12
C ILE A 104 -24.29 22.84 20.47
N TRP A 105 -24.11 21.77 19.69
CA TRP A 105 -25.18 21.09 18.98
C TRP A 105 -26.08 20.29 19.93
N GLU A 106 -25.50 19.62 20.95
CA GLU A 106 -26.28 18.95 22.01
C GLU A 106 -27.13 19.93 22.83
N LYS A 107 -26.66 21.17 23.05
CA LYS A 107 -27.46 22.23 23.70
C LYS A 107 -28.56 22.76 22.79
N ALA A 108 -28.25 23.05 21.52
CA ALA A 108 -29.21 23.54 20.54
C ALA A 108 -30.36 22.53 20.32
N SER A 109 -30.04 21.25 20.19
CA SER A 109 -31.01 20.17 19.96
C SER A 109 -31.91 19.93 21.18
N LYS A 110 -31.40 20.13 22.41
CA LYS A 110 -32.21 20.13 23.64
C LYS A 110 -33.08 21.37 23.80
N ALA A 111 -32.61 22.53 23.32
CA ALA A 111 -33.37 23.77 23.36
C ALA A 111 -34.57 23.77 22.38
N ASN A 112 -34.44 23.11 21.23
CA ASN A 112 -35.54 22.92 20.28
C ASN A 112 -35.67 21.45 19.78
N PRO A 113 -36.19 20.52 20.60
CA PRO A 113 -36.20 19.08 20.28
C PRO A 113 -37.05 18.66 19.08
N ARG A 114 -37.98 19.51 18.63
CA ARG A 114 -38.89 19.24 17.51
C ARG A 114 -38.38 19.73 16.17
N GLU A 115 -37.28 20.50 16.16
CA GLU A 115 -36.69 21.00 14.94
C GLU A 115 -35.82 19.92 14.29
N LEU A 116 -36.25 19.42 13.13
CA LEU A 116 -35.56 18.31 12.48
C LEU A 116 -34.19 18.76 11.96
N ASP A 117 -34.10 19.97 11.41
CA ASP A 117 -32.88 20.47 10.78
C ASP A 117 -31.74 20.63 11.81
N ILE A 118 -32.03 21.06 13.03
CA ILE A 118 -31.02 21.14 14.11
C ILE A 118 -30.55 19.74 14.53
N GLN A 119 -31.45 18.77 14.61
CA GLN A 119 -31.13 17.39 15.01
C GLN A 119 -30.32 16.66 13.92
N MET A 120 -30.69 16.85 12.64
CA MET A 120 -29.95 16.32 11.49
C MET A 120 -28.59 17.00 11.35
N ARG A 121 -28.50 18.33 11.47
CA ARG A 121 -27.23 19.06 11.38
C ARG A 121 -26.24 18.65 12.47
N TRP A 122 -26.73 18.41 13.70
CA TRP A 122 -25.93 17.81 14.78
C TRP A 122 -25.42 16.41 14.41
N PHE A 123 -26.31 15.55 13.90
CA PHE A 123 -25.98 14.19 13.49
C PHE A 123 -24.92 14.17 12.38
N ASP A 124 -25.13 14.95 11.31
CA ASP A 124 -24.25 15.00 10.14
C ASP A 124 -22.84 15.46 10.54
N TYR A 125 -22.72 16.57 11.30
CA TYR A 125 -21.42 17.05 11.78
C TYR A 125 -20.69 16.05 12.67
N ALA A 126 -21.40 15.31 13.53
CA ALA A 126 -20.80 14.29 14.37
C ALA A 126 -20.38 13.04 13.57
N PHE A 127 -21.18 12.63 12.59
CA PHE A 127 -20.96 11.42 11.80
C PHE A 127 -19.88 11.58 10.71
N ASP A 128 -19.83 12.74 10.05
CA ASP A 128 -18.79 13.06 9.08
C ASP A 128 -17.46 13.38 9.77
N GLY A 129 -17.50 13.89 11.01
CA GLY A 129 -16.33 14.19 11.86
C GLY A 129 -15.74 13.02 12.67
N ASP A 130 -16.15 11.78 12.38
CA ASP A 130 -15.72 10.56 13.10
C ASP A 130 -16.04 10.54 14.63
N ASP A 131 -16.95 11.41 15.13
CA ASP A 131 -17.39 11.49 16.54
C ASP A 131 -18.60 10.57 16.78
N TRP A 132 -18.31 9.27 16.90
CA TRP A 132 -19.32 8.22 17.07
C TRP A 132 -20.19 8.42 18.32
N LYS A 133 -19.67 9.01 19.40
CA LYS A 133 -20.42 9.21 20.65
C LYS A 133 -21.45 10.33 20.52
N SER A 134 -21.08 11.44 19.90
CA SER A 134 -22.03 12.53 19.62
C SER A 134 -23.05 12.12 18.57
N ALA A 135 -22.63 11.40 17.52
CA ALA A 135 -23.52 10.84 16.52
C ALA A 135 -24.53 9.84 17.13
N GLN A 136 -24.08 8.96 18.04
CA GLN A 136 -24.96 8.03 18.77
C GLN A 136 -26.02 8.78 19.61
N LYS A 137 -25.61 9.83 20.34
CA LYS A 137 -26.55 10.70 21.08
C LYS A 137 -27.57 11.36 20.17
N ALA A 138 -27.13 11.90 19.03
CA ALA A 138 -27.99 12.51 18.02
C ALA A 138 -28.99 11.49 17.43
N ALA A 139 -28.53 10.28 17.12
CA ALA A 139 -29.38 9.17 16.65
C ALA A 139 -30.44 8.76 17.69
N MET A 140 -30.07 8.70 18.98
CA MET A 140 -31.00 8.43 20.07
C MET A 140 -32.04 9.55 20.23
N ALA A 141 -31.64 10.81 20.08
CA ALA A 141 -32.56 11.95 20.09
C ALA A 141 -33.52 11.91 18.89
N LEU A 142 -33.01 11.66 17.67
CA LEU A 142 -33.80 11.47 16.45
C LEU A 142 -34.83 10.34 16.59
N GLN A 143 -34.42 9.17 17.09
CA GLN A 143 -35.31 8.03 17.32
C GLN A 143 -36.42 8.34 18.35
N SER A 144 -36.10 9.11 19.39
CA SER A 144 -37.05 9.45 20.46
C SER A 144 -38.04 10.54 20.05
N ASN A 145 -37.55 11.58 19.36
CA ASN A 145 -38.36 12.75 18.95
C ASN A 145 -39.16 12.48 17.67
N PHE A 146 -38.66 11.64 16.76
CA PHE A 146 -39.30 11.31 15.47
C PHE A 146 -39.56 9.80 15.31
N PRO A 147 -40.31 9.15 16.22
CA PRO A 147 -40.45 7.69 16.30
C PRO A 147 -41.19 7.05 15.12
N LYS A 148 -41.80 7.85 14.23
CA LYS A 148 -42.40 7.39 12.96
C LYS A 148 -41.36 7.01 11.91
N THR A 149 -40.15 7.56 12.00
CA THR A 149 -39.09 7.39 11.00
C THR A 149 -38.19 6.22 11.38
N ARG A 150 -38.50 5.03 10.85
CA ARG A 150 -37.84 3.75 11.15
C ARG A 150 -36.30 3.81 11.09
N LYS A 151 -35.72 4.47 10.08
CA LYS A 151 -34.26 4.52 9.89
C LYS A 151 -33.49 5.05 11.11
N TYR A 152 -34.06 6.00 11.87
CA TYR A 152 -33.41 6.54 13.08
C TYR A 152 -33.23 5.48 14.19
N HIS A 153 -34.09 4.46 14.24
CA HIS A 153 -33.91 3.34 15.17
C HIS A 153 -32.70 2.48 14.79
N LEU A 154 -32.57 2.15 13.51
CA LEU A 154 -31.45 1.37 12.99
C LEU A 154 -30.14 2.16 13.06
N TRP A 155 -30.18 3.48 12.80
CA TRP A 155 -29.03 4.38 13.00
C TRP A 155 -28.55 4.38 14.46
N ALA A 156 -29.48 4.39 15.43
CA ALA A 156 -29.12 4.32 16.85
C ALA A 156 -28.53 2.94 17.24
N ILE A 157 -29.00 1.84 16.65
CA ILE A 157 -28.36 0.51 16.80
C ILE A 157 -26.95 0.53 16.21
N PHE A 158 -26.82 0.95 14.95
CA PHE A 158 -25.56 0.98 14.21
C PHE A 158 -24.51 1.88 14.86
N LEU A 159 -24.89 3.05 15.39
CA LEU A 159 -23.93 3.93 16.07
C LEU A 159 -23.57 3.44 17.48
N SER A 160 -24.50 2.77 18.17
CA SER A 160 -24.14 2.05 19.41
C SER A 160 -23.16 0.91 19.12
N TYR A 161 -23.30 0.25 17.96
CA TYR A 161 -22.34 -0.73 17.47
C TYR A 161 -20.98 -0.10 17.11
N LEU A 162 -20.94 0.99 16.35
CA LEU A 162 -19.68 1.68 16.00
C LEU A 162 -18.89 2.11 17.25
N VAL A 163 -19.56 2.69 18.26
CA VAL A 163 -18.92 3.04 19.54
C VAL A 163 -18.41 1.79 20.30
N SER A 164 -19.00 0.60 20.07
CA SER A 164 -18.54 -0.65 20.71
C SER A 164 -17.24 -1.21 20.11
N ILE A 165 -17.02 -0.99 18.80
CA ILE A 165 -15.83 -1.47 18.09
C ILE A 165 -14.71 -0.43 18.00
N ASP A 166 -15.03 0.86 18.16
CA ASP A 166 -14.07 1.96 18.12
C ASP A 166 -12.96 1.83 19.19
N GLU A 167 -11.72 1.91 18.74
CA GLU A 167 -10.51 1.82 19.57
C GLU A 167 -10.25 3.11 20.38
N ALA A 168 -10.75 4.27 19.91
CA ALA A 168 -10.65 5.53 20.64
C ALA A 168 -11.63 5.62 21.83
N SER A 169 -12.62 4.72 21.88
CA SER A 169 -13.61 4.66 22.95
C SER A 169 -13.13 3.82 24.14
N SER A 170 -13.44 4.28 25.36
CA SER A 170 -13.04 3.60 26.59
C SER A 170 -13.68 2.22 26.72
N GLU A 171 -13.02 1.30 27.42
CA GLU A 171 -13.53 -0.06 27.61
C GLU A 171 -14.93 -0.09 28.28
N THR A 172 -15.20 0.85 29.19
CA THR A 172 -16.52 1.02 29.81
C THR A 172 -17.58 1.40 28.79
N ASP A 173 -17.28 2.33 27.89
CA ASP A 173 -18.21 2.79 26.86
C ASP A 173 -18.42 1.68 25.83
N ARG A 174 -17.34 1.01 25.39
CA ARG A 174 -17.42 -0.11 24.45
C ARG A 174 -18.34 -1.22 24.95
N LYS A 175 -18.21 -1.61 26.22
CA LYS A 175 -19.10 -2.59 26.88
C LYS A 175 -20.54 -2.08 27.02
N LEU A 176 -20.72 -0.82 27.41
CA LEU A 176 -22.05 -0.21 27.59
C LEU A 176 -22.82 -0.11 26.27
N PHE A 177 -22.21 0.47 25.24
CA PHE A 177 -22.82 0.65 23.93
C PHE A 177 -22.95 -0.66 23.15
N GLY A 178 -22.03 -1.61 23.32
CA GLY A 178 -22.18 -2.98 22.80
C GLY A 178 -23.39 -3.72 23.40
N MET A 179 -23.57 -3.64 24.72
CA MET A 179 -24.75 -4.20 25.41
C MET A 179 -26.05 -3.47 25.01
N LEU A 180 -26.01 -2.16 24.75
CA LEU A 180 -27.15 -1.39 24.26
C LEU A 180 -27.53 -1.81 22.83
N ALA A 181 -26.55 -1.90 21.92
CA ALA A 181 -26.75 -2.35 20.54
C ALA A 181 -27.35 -3.76 20.51
N TYR A 182 -26.78 -4.69 21.28
CA TYR A 182 -27.29 -6.05 21.43
C TYR A 182 -28.76 -6.06 21.88
N ARG A 183 -29.10 -5.38 22.99
CA ARG A 183 -30.49 -5.34 23.49
C ARG A 183 -31.47 -4.71 22.51
N MET A 184 -31.05 -3.67 21.78
CA MET A 184 -31.91 -3.02 20.79
C MET A 184 -32.12 -3.90 19.55
N VAL A 185 -31.09 -4.59 19.06
CA VAL A 185 -31.19 -5.42 17.86
C VAL A 185 -31.84 -6.79 18.13
N SER A 186 -31.60 -7.41 19.30
CA SER A 186 -32.33 -8.62 19.70
C SER A 186 -33.83 -8.35 19.81
N LYS A 187 -34.22 -7.20 20.37
CA LYS A 187 -35.63 -6.77 20.39
C LYS A 187 -36.21 -6.52 19.00
N ALA A 188 -35.39 -6.06 18.04
CA ALA A 188 -35.81 -5.92 16.65
C ALA A 188 -36.01 -7.28 15.97
N ALA A 189 -35.19 -8.28 16.29
CA ALA A 189 -35.36 -9.67 15.82
C ALA A 189 -36.59 -10.36 16.46
N GLU A 190 -36.78 -10.23 17.78
CA GLU A 190 -37.98 -10.71 18.49
C GLU A 190 -39.29 -10.10 17.94
N SER A 191 -39.21 -8.91 17.34
CA SER A 191 -40.36 -8.23 16.74
C SER A 191 -40.73 -8.74 15.34
N VAL A 192 -39.96 -9.67 14.75
CA VAL A 192 -40.22 -10.24 13.42
C VAL A 192 -41.38 -11.24 13.48
N PRO A 193 -42.53 -10.98 12.83
CA PRO A 193 -43.70 -11.86 12.93
C PRO A 193 -43.46 -13.25 12.36
N SER A 194 -44.13 -14.26 12.93
CA SER A 194 -44.10 -15.63 12.40
C SER A 194 -44.96 -15.81 11.15
N ASP A 195 -45.99 -14.97 10.93
CA ASP A 195 -46.75 -14.97 9.67
C ASP A 195 -46.06 -14.07 8.63
N SER A 196 -45.63 -14.68 7.52
CA SER A 196 -44.93 -14.00 6.42
C SER A 196 -45.73 -12.88 5.73
N LYS A 197 -47.04 -12.77 5.98
CA LYS A 197 -47.89 -11.67 5.50
C LYS A 197 -47.74 -10.39 6.32
N GLU A 198 -47.28 -10.48 7.57
CA GLU A 198 -47.22 -9.33 8.50
C GLU A 198 -45.84 -8.68 8.61
N LEU A 199 -44.83 -9.13 7.86
CA LEU A 199 -43.43 -8.68 7.97
C LEU A 199 -43.24 -7.13 7.94
N LEU A 200 -44.08 -6.42 7.17
CA LEU A 200 -44.02 -4.96 7.04
C LEU A 200 -44.73 -4.20 8.17
N SER A 201 -45.47 -4.88 9.05
CA SER A 201 -46.36 -4.29 10.06
C SER A 201 -45.63 -3.66 11.26
N PRO A 202 -44.58 -4.27 11.87
CA PRO A 202 -43.93 -3.69 13.04
C PRO A 202 -42.80 -2.74 12.61
N PRO A 203 -42.87 -1.42 12.90
CA PRO A 203 -41.89 -0.43 12.43
C PRO A 203 -40.49 -0.55 13.06
N ARG A 204 -40.28 -1.51 13.98
CA ARG A 204 -39.00 -1.82 14.62
C ARG A 204 -38.54 -3.27 14.42
N ALA A 205 -39.28 -4.08 13.66
CA ALA A 205 -38.81 -5.40 13.26
C ALA A 205 -37.64 -5.29 12.26
N ILE A 206 -36.83 -6.34 12.17
CA ILE A 206 -35.92 -6.56 11.03
C ILE A 206 -36.76 -6.89 9.79
N GLN A 207 -36.44 -6.25 8.66
CA GLN A 207 -37.21 -6.31 7.41
C GLN A 207 -36.33 -6.53 6.16
N SER A 208 -35.00 -6.43 6.27
CA SER A 208 -34.07 -6.60 5.17
C SER A 208 -32.82 -7.41 5.55
N ALA A 209 -32.12 -7.93 4.53
CA ALA A 209 -30.87 -8.65 4.69
C ALA A 209 -29.77 -7.79 5.38
N GLU A 210 -29.60 -6.52 4.99
CA GLU A 210 -28.62 -5.60 5.60
C GLU A 210 -28.83 -5.39 7.11
N GLU A 211 -30.09 -5.48 7.58
CA GLU A 211 -30.43 -5.35 9.00
C GLU A 211 -30.18 -6.64 9.78
N LEU A 212 -30.32 -7.81 9.15
CA LEU A 212 -29.85 -9.07 9.72
C LEU A 212 -28.32 -9.11 9.76
N LEU A 213 -27.63 -8.65 8.72
CA LEU A 213 -26.16 -8.49 8.72
C LEU A 213 -25.70 -7.55 9.85
N LEU A 214 -26.44 -6.46 10.11
CA LEU A 214 -26.17 -5.60 11.26
C LEU A 214 -26.35 -6.36 12.60
N LEU A 215 -27.38 -7.19 12.75
CA LEU A 215 -27.55 -8.05 13.93
C LEU A 215 -26.36 -9.00 14.09
N ILE A 216 -25.94 -9.67 13.01
CA ILE A 216 -24.79 -10.58 12.99
C ILE A 216 -23.54 -9.83 13.46
N LYS A 217 -23.24 -8.65 12.90
CA LYS A 217 -22.08 -7.83 13.30
C LYS A 217 -22.13 -7.41 14.78
N VAL A 218 -23.31 -7.06 15.30
CA VAL A 218 -23.49 -6.78 16.73
C VAL A 218 -23.25 -8.02 17.59
N PHE A 219 -23.75 -9.18 17.20
CA PHE A 219 -23.58 -10.41 17.97
C PHE A 219 -22.13 -10.92 17.91
N GLU A 220 -21.46 -10.77 16.75
CA GLU A 220 -20.03 -11.07 16.58
C GLU A 220 -19.16 -10.22 17.51
N SER A 221 -19.42 -8.90 17.63
CA SER A 221 -18.64 -8.04 18.53
C SER A 221 -18.86 -8.34 20.02
N GLN A 222 -19.92 -9.09 20.36
CA GLN A 222 -20.19 -9.58 21.71
C GLN A 222 -19.78 -11.05 21.91
N GLY A 223 -19.17 -11.71 20.91
CA GLY A 223 -18.77 -13.12 20.97
C GLY A 223 -19.93 -14.12 20.97
N ARG A 224 -21.13 -13.73 20.54
CA ARG A 224 -22.38 -14.52 20.65
C ARG A 224 -22.61 -15.43 19.44
N HIS A 225 -21.57 -16.13 19.00
CA HIS A 225 -21.58 -16.94 17.77
C HIS A 225 -22.67 -18.02 17.77
N ALA A 226 -22.88 -18.73 18.88
CA ALA A 226 -23.94 -19.74 19.00
C ALA A 226 -25.38 -19.16 18.98
N GLU A 227 -25.56 -17.87 19.28
CA GLU A 227 -26.86 -17.20 19.11
C GLU A 227 -27.09 -16.80 17.65
N ILE A 228 -26.03 -16.42 16.91
CA ILE A 228 -26.11 -16.15 15.47
C ILE A 228 -26.59 -17.41 14.72
N VAL A 229 -26.00 -18.57 15.00
CA VAL A 229 -26.41 -19.84 14.38
C VAL A 229 -27.91 -20.10 14.59
N LYS A 230 -28.42 -19.93 15.82
CA LYS A 230 -29.85 -20.08 16.14
C LYS A 230 -30.76 -19.08 15.41
N VAL A 231 -30.30 -17.86 15.19
CA VAL A 231 -31.05 -16.87 14.38
C VAL A 231 -31.07 -17.27 12.91
N LEU A 232 -29.93 -17.75 12.37
CA LEU A 232 -29.81 -18.22 10.99
C LEU A 232 -30.59 -19.51 10.70
N ASP A 233 -30.83 -20.34 11.72
CA ASP A 233 -31.70 -21.52 11.68
C ASP A 233 -33.20 -21.21 11.81
N SER A 234 -33.60 -19.97 12.13
CA SER A 234 -35.01 -19.62 12.33
C SER A 234 -35.80 -19.52 11.03
N GLU A 235 -37.01 -20.08 10.98
CA GLU A 235 -37.86 -20.04 9.77
C GLU A 235 -38.36 -18.62 9.42
N ASN A 236 -38.50 -17.73 10.41
CA ASN A 236 -39.06 -16.39 10.23
C ASN A 236 -38.02 -15.30 9.91
N LEU A 237 -36.75 -15.48 10.32
CA LEU A 237 -35.67 -14.49 10.12
C LEU A 237 -34.38 -15.08 9.52
N GLY A 238 -34.15 -16.38 9.63
CA GLY A 238 -32.94 -17.07 9.17
C GLY A 238 -32.85 -17.26 7.66
N ILE A 239 -31.96 -18.15 7.24
CA ILE A 239 -31.55 -18.32 5.83
C ILE A 239 -32.74 -18.66 4.92
N SER A 240 -33.62 -19.56 5.38
CA SER A 240 -34.82 -20.01 4.66
C SER A 240 -35.99 -19.01 4.71
N SER A 241 -35.86 -17.92 5.46
CA SER A 241 -36.95 -16.95 5.65
C SER A 241 -37.25 -16.14 4.38
N ARG A 242 -38.42 -15.51 4.34
CA ARG A 242 -38.80 -14.56 3.27
C ARG A 242 -37.89 -13.33 3.21
N VAL A 243 -37.17 -13.01 4.28
CA VAL A 243 -36.25 -11.86 4.36
C VAL A 243 -34.96 -12.14 3.57
N ILE A 244 -34.46 -13.38 3.66
CA ILE A 244 -33.13 -13.79 3.17
C ILE A 244 -33.19 -14.65 1.90
N GLN A 245 -34.27 -15.43 1.73
CA GLN A 245 -34.58 -16.18 0.49
C GLN A 245 -33.48 -17.15 0.04
N ASN A 246 -32.76 -17.75 1.00
CA ASN A 246 -31.61 -18.64 0.80
C ASN A 246 -30.39 -17.98 0.12
N ASP A 247 -30.16 -16.68 0.35
CA ASP A 247 -28.92 -16.02 -0.06
C ASP A 247 -27.67 -16.71 0.53
N TRP A 248 -26.74 -17.08 -0.35
CA TRP A 248 -25.52 -17.83 -0.04
C TRP A 248 -24.58 -17.09 0.92
N SER A 249 -24.62 -15.75 0.96
CA SER A 249 -23.78 -14.96 1.88
C SER A 249 -24.01 -15.33 3.35
N PHE A 250 -25.27 -15.60 3.73
CA PHE A 250 -25.64 -16.01 5.08
C PHE A 250 -25.29 -17.47 5.39
N VAL A 251 -25.10 -18.32 4.37
CA VAL A 251 -24.50 -19.65 4.55
C VAL A 251 -23.03 -19.49 4.98
N GLY A 252 -22.29 -18.60 4.32
CA GLY A 252 -20.92 -18.21 4.73
C GLY A 252 -20.86 -17.69 6.17
N ASP A 253 -21.77 -16.78 6.55
CA ASP A 253 -21.87 -16.30 7.94
C ASP A 253 -22.18 -17.45 8.94
N LYS A 254 -23.08 -18.38 8.58
CA LYS A 254 -23.39 -19.54 9.43
C LYS A 254 -22.19 -20.46 9.60
N LEU A 255 -21.45 -20.78 8.53
CA LEU A 255 -20.25 -21.61 8.57
C LEU A 255 -19.19 -20.98 9.49
N SER A 256 -18.89 -19.68 9.31
CA SER A 256 -17.92 -18.97 10.15
C SER A 256 -18.35 -18.89 11.62
N ASN A 257 -19.65 -18.76 11.91
CA ASN A 257 -20.14 -18.72 13.28
C ASN A 257 -20.25 -20.10 13.95
N LEU A 258 -20.48 -21.18 13.20
CA LEU A 258 -20.35 -22.56 13.70
C LEU A 258 -18.91 -22.86 14.14
N GLU A 259 -17.93 -22.46 13.34
CA GLU A 259 -16.50 -22.56 13.67
C GLU A 259 -16.13 -21.76 14.92
N LYS A 260 -16.45 -20.46 14.95
CA LYS A 260 -16.17 -19.57 16.09
C LYS A 260 -16.91 -20.00 17.37
N ALA A 261 -18.08 -20.64 17.25
CA ALA A 261 -18.83 -21.21 18.36
C ALA A 261 -18.32 -22.58 18.83
N GLN A 262 -17.34 -23.18 18.12
CA GLN A 262 -16.84 -24.54 18.37
C GLN A 262 -17.92 -25.63 18.29
N MET A 263 -18.97 -25.40 17.49
CA MET A 263 -20.09 -26.32 17.27
C MET A 263 -19.72 -27.36 16.21
N TRP A 264 -18.65 -28.13 16.46
CA TRP A 264 -18.01 -29.01 15.48
C TRP A 264 -18.94 -30.12 14.97
N THR A 265 -19.75 -30.70 15.84
CA THR A 265 -20.71 -31.76 15.49
C THR A 265 -21.80 -31.27 14.54
N GLU A 266 -22.36 -30.10 14.83
CA GLU A 266 -23.37 -29.43 14.02
C GLU A 266 -22.76 -28.91 12.70
N GLY A 267 -21.54 -28.38 12.75
CA GLY A 267 -20.78 -27.99 11.56
C GLY A 267 -20.49 -29.16 10.63
N LEU A 268 -20.08 -30.32 11.15
CA LEU A 268 -19.86 -31.53 10.37
C LEU A 268 -21.15 -32.05 9.73
N ALA A 269 -22.26 -32.03 10.46
CA ALA A 269 -23.57 -32.43 9.93
C ALA A 269 -24.05 -31.46 8.82
N TYR A 270 -23.97 -30.15 9.07
CA TYR A 270 -24.42 -29.11 8.14
C TYR A 270 -23.58 -29.07 6.86
N THR A 271 -22.27 -29.25 6.95
CA THR A 271 -21.39 -29.33 5.76
C THR A 271 -21.65 -30.59 4.94
N LYS A 272 -21.88 -31.75 5.57
CA LYS A 272 -22.31 -32.98 4.88
C LYS A 272 -23.69 -32.82 4.22
N GLU A 273 -24.62 -32.07 4.81
CA GLU A 273 -25.94 -31.77 4.24
C GLU A 273 -25.84 -30.86 2.99
N LEU A 274 -25.03 -29.81 3.06
CA LEU A 274 -24.77 -28.93 1.92
C LEU A 274 -24.13 -29.72 0.76
N LEU A 275 -23.11 -30.53 1.05
CA LEU A 275 -22.35 -31.34 0.08
C LEU A 275 -22.99 -32.69 -0.26
N ALA A 276 -24.30 -32.87 0.00
CA ALA A 276 -25.00 -34.12 -0.30
C ALA A 276 -24.79 -34.58 -1.76
N ILE A 277 -24.42 -35.85 -1.94
CA ILE A 277 -24.07 -36.41 -3.24
C ILE A 277 -25.29 -36.37 -4.18
N PRO A 278 -25.18 -35.74 -5.37
CA PRO A 278 -26.34 -35.48 -6.22
C PRO A 278 -26.84 -36.76 -6.89
N THR A 279 -28.13 -37.03 -6.74
CA THR A 279 -28.83 -38.18 -7.33
C THR A 279 -29.46 -37.85 -8.69
N ASN A 280 -29.64 -36.57 -8.99
CA ASN A 280 -30.23 -36.08 -10.24
C ASN A 280 -29.55 -34.81 -10.76
N GLU A 281 -29.90 -34.42 -11.99
CA GLU A 281 -29.26 -33.31 -12.71
C GLU A 281 -29.62 -31.92 -12.15
N VAL A 282 -30.67 -31.80 -11.34
CA VAL A 282 -31.02 -30.53 -10.65
C VAL A 282 -30.12 -30.36 -9.42
N GLU A 283 -29.96 -31.40 -8.62
CA GLU A 283 -29.01 -31.45 -7.49
C GLU A 283 -27.57 -31.22 -7.96
N ARG A 284 -27.16 -31.82 -9.09
CA ARG A 284 -25.82 -31.59 -9.68
C ARG A 284 -25.57 -30.12 -10.05
N LYS A 285 -26.60 -29.37 -10.45
CA LYS A 285 -26.47 -27.93 -10.72
C LYS A 285 -26.41 -27.12 -9.42
N ALA A 286 -27.28 -27.41 -8.46
CA ALA A 286 -27.23 -26.77 -7.14
C ALA A 286 -25.89 -27.01 -6.43
N LEU A 287 -25.25 -28.16 -6.65
CA LEU A 287 -23.92 -28.46 -6.12
C LEU A 287 -22.83 -27.49 -6.59
N GLN A 288 -22.96 -26.83 -7.75
CA GLN A 288 -21.94 -25.89 -8.24
C GLN A 288 -21.78 -24.66 -7.35
N GLU A 289 -22.87 -24.22 -6.70
CA GLU A 289 -22.86 -23.12 -5.72
C GLU A 289 -22.38 -23.60 -4.35
N ARG A 290 -22.60 -24.89 -4.04
CA ARG A 290 -22.25 -25.49 -2.75
C ARG A 290 -20.85 -26.08 -2.67
N ASP A 291 -20.20 -26.31 -3.81
CA ASP A 291 -18.79 -26.73 -3.94
C ASP A 291 -17.86 -25.54 -3.63
N ASP A 292 -18.07 -24.91 -2.48
CA ASP A 292 -17.37 -23.73 -1.98
C ASP A 292 -16.32 -24.17 -0.94
N TRP A 293 -15.10 -23.63 -1.05
CA TRP A 293 -14.01 -23.96 -0.14
C TRP A 293 -14.34 -23.68 1.33
N ALA A 294 -15.21 -22.71 1.65
CA ALA A 294 -15.64 -22.46 3.03
C ALA A 294 -16.39 -23.66 3.65
N VAL A 295 -17.18 -24.39 2.85
CA VAL A 295 -17.92 -25.58 3.28
C VAL A 295 -16.95 -26.74 3.53
N TRP A 296 -16.03 -26.97 2.60
CA TRP A 296 -14.98 -27.99 2.73
C TRP A 296 -14.03 -27.70 3.89
N HIS A 297 -13.64 -26.44 4.07
CA HIS A 297 -12.77 -26.02 5.17
C HIS A 297 -13.41 -26.33 6.53
N LEU A 298 -14.69 -26.02 6.73
CA LEU A 298 -15.38 -26.35 7.98
C LEU A 298 -15.56 -27.87 8.17
N LEU A 299 -15.85 -28.64 7.11
CA LEU A 299 -15.92 -30.11 7.16
C LEU A 299 -14.60 -30.71 7.70
N ILE A 300 -13.48 -30.24 7.14
CA ILE A 300 -12.12 -30.67 7.50
C ILE A 300 -11.77 -30.19 8.92
N ALA A 301 -12.01 -28.92 9.25
CA ALA A 301 -11.72 -28.34 10.55
C ALA A 301 -12.51 -29.03 11.67
N ALA A 302 -13.81 -29.26 11.47
CA ALA A 302 -14.64 -30.01 12.41
C ALA A 302 -14.13 -31.43 12.63
N THR A 303 -13.74 -32.14 11.56
CA THR A 303 -13.16 -33.49 11.67
C THR A 303 -11.85 -33.48 12.46
N LYS A 304 -10.95 -32.54 12.16
CA LYS A 304 -9.66 -32.35 12.86
C LYS A 304 -9.85 -32.02 14.35
N GLN A 305 -10.88 -31.27 14.72
CA GLN A 305 -11.16 -30.87 16.11
C GLN A 305 -11.93 -31.94 16.90
N ILE A 306 -12.81 -32.70 16.25
CA ILE A 306 -13.46 -33.88 16.86
C ILE A 306 -12.42 -34.98 17.15
N ASN A 307 -11.42 -35.12 16.28
CA ASN A 307 -10.24 -35.98 16.45
C ASN A 307 -10.56 -37.43 16.90
N SER A 308 -11.64 -38.00 16.35
CA SER A 308 -11.99 -39.41 16.55
C SER A 308 -11.67 -40.23 15.29
N SER A 309 -11.26 -41.49 15.50
CA SER A 309 -11.03 -42.45 14.40
C SER A 309 -12.24 -42.55 13.49
N ASP A 310 -13.42 -42.57 14.08
CA ASP A 310 -14.68 -42.89 13.41
C ASP A 310 -15.14 -41.70 12.56
N ALA A 311 -15.09 -40.47 13.10
CA ALA A 311 -15.40 -39.26 12.33
C ALA A 311 -14.37 -39.02 11.20
N THR A 312 -13.11 -39.37 11.43
CA THR A 312 -12.06 -39.29 10.39
C THR A 312 -12.33 -40.29 9.27
N ALA A 313 -12.63 -41.55 9.60
CA ALA A 313 -12.94 -42.60 8.63
C ALA A 313 -14.24 -42.32 7.86
N GLU A 314 -15.29 -41.81 8.52
CA GLU A 314 -16.52 -41.36 7.86
C GLU A 314 -16.26 -40.21 6.87
N THR A 315 -15.43 -39.24 7.26
CA THR A 315 -15.13 -38.07 6.42
C THR A 315 -14.26 -38.46 5.23
N GLN A 316 -13.27 -39.32 5.43
CA GLN A 316 -12.48 -39.92 4.34
C GLN A 316 -13.38 -40.65 3.35
N LYS A 317 -14.27 -41.53 3.84
CA LYS A 317 -15.23 -42.24 2.98
C LYS A 317 -16.14 -41.28 2.22
N PHE A 318 -16.68 -40.25 2.89
CA PHE A 318 -17.52 -39.24 2.25
C PHE A 318 -16.78 -38.49 1.13
N LEU A 319 -15.51 -38.13 1.36
CA LEU A 319 -14.65 -37.51 0.34
C LEU A 319 -14.44 -38.44 -0.87
N ASP A 320 -14.13 -39.72 -0.64
CA ASP A 320 -13.91 -40.69 -1.70
C ASP A 320 -15.21 -40.96 -2.52
N ASP A 321 -16.34 -41.14 -1.83
CA ASP A 321 -17.67 -41.29 -2.45
C ASP A 321 -18.06 -40.02 -3.26
N PHE A 322 -17.76 -38.83 -2.75
CA PHE A 322 -18.02 -37.56 -3.44
C PHE A 322 -17.11 -37.38 -4.68
N ILE A 323 -15.81 -37.66 -4.56
CA ILE A 323 -14.87 -37.58 -5.69
C ILE A 323 -15.25 -38.59 -6.78
N ALA A 324 -15.73 -39.79 -6.42
CA ALA A 324 -16.24 -40.75 -7.39
C ALA A 324 -17.48 -40.24 -8.15
N ALA A 325 -18.39 -39.52 -7.48
CA ALA A 325 -19.58 -38.92 -8.09
C ALA A 325 -19.31 -37.62 -8.88
N ALA A 326 -18.31 -36.85 -8.44
CA ALA A 326 -17.94 -35.53 -8.96
C ALA A 326 -16.41 -35.39 -9.17
N PRO A 327 -15.78 -36.20 -10.05
CA PRO A 327 -14.31 -36.29 -10.20
C PRO A 327 -13.64 -35.03 -10.78
N LYS A 328 -14.40 -33.97 -11.04
CA LYS A 328 -13.92 -32.66 -11.49
C LYS A 328 -13.91 -31.59 -10.38
N SER A 329 -14.39 -31.91 -9.17
CA SER A 329 -14.34 -30.97 -8.04
C SER A 329 -12.90 -30.82 -7.54
N ARG A 330 -12.31 -29.65 -7.79
CA ARG A 330 -11.00 -29.26 -7.25
C ARG A 330 -11.03 -29.23 -5.73
N ASN A 331 -12.10 -28.71 -5.14
CA ASN A 331 -12.19 -28.52 -3.69
C ASN A 331 -12.33 -29.85 -2.93
N ALA A 332 -13.08 -30.83 -3.46
CA ALA A 332 -13.13 -32.17 -2.87
C ALA A 332 -11.77 -32.89 -2.91
N GLN A 333 -11.04 -32.77 -4.03
CA GLN A 333 -9.69 -33.32 -4.17
C GLN A 333 -8.68 -32.64 -3.22
N LEU A 334 -8.76 -31.32 -3.09
CA LEU A 334 -7.99 -30.56 -2.10
C LEU A 334 -8.35 -30.98 -0.67
N ALA A 335 -9.63 -31.14 -0.35
CA ALA A 335 -10.10 -31.55 0.97
C ALA A 335 -9.57 -32.93 1.38
N ARG A 336 -9.52 -33.88 0.43
CA ARG A 336 -8.86 -35.18 0.61
C ARG A 336 -7.36 -35.03 0.87
N LEU A 337 -6.67 -34.19 0.09
CA LEU A 337 -5.23 -33.94 0.27
C LEU A 337 -4.92 -33.28 1.62
N ASP A 338 -5.78 -32.37 2.06
CA ASP A 338 -5.70 -31.64 3.34
C ASP A 338 -5.97 -32.53 4.57
N LEU A 339 -6.78 -33.58 4.40
CA LEU A 339 -7.04 -34.62 5.42
C LEU A 339 -5.88 -35.64 5.49
N VAL A 340 -5.35 -36.07 4.33
CA VAL A 340 -4.16 -36.95 4.25
C VAL A 340 -2.94 -36.26 4.85
N HIS A 341 -2.69 -35.00 4.49
CA HIS A 341 -1.56 -34.22 4.99
C HIS A 341 -1.61 -34.04 6.52
N TRP A 342 -2.79 -33.72 7.08
CA TRP A 342 -2.95 -33.65 8.54
C TRP A 342 -2.78 -35.01 9.22
N SER A 343 -3.27 -36.10 8.61
CA SER A 343 -3.11 -37.45 9.15
C SER A 343 -1.64 -37.90 9.15
N PHE A 344 -0.88 -37.50 8.13
CA PHE A 344 0.58 -37.65 8.08
C PHE A 344 1.29 -36.83 9.16
N GLN A 345 0.98 -35.54 9.29
CA GLN A 345 1.53 -34.66 10.35
C GLN A 345 1.21 -35.16 11.77
N SER A 346 0.07 -35.84 11.94
CA SER A 346 -0.35 -36.44 13.21
C SER A 346 0.30 -37.81 13.48
N GLY A 347 1.13 -38.33 12.57
CA GLY A 347 1.80 -39.63 12.69
C GLY A 347 0.94 -40.84 12.37
N ASN A 348 -0.28 -40.65 11.85
CA ASN A 348 -1.22 -41.73 11.51
C ASN A 348 -0.97 -42.32 10.11
N LEU A 349 -0.33 -41.57 9.22
CA LEU A 349 0.07 -42.00 7.87
C LEU A 349 1.58 -41.85 7.66
N LYS A 350 2.12 -42.52 6.64
CA LYS A 350 3.54 -42.49 6.26
C LYS A 350 3.79 -41.54 5.09
N SER A 351 5.06 -41.21 4.85
CA SER A 351 5.48 -40.40 3.70
C SER A 351 5.08 -41.02 2.35
N ASP A 352 4.99 -42.36 2.27
CA ASP A 352 4.48 -43.09 1.09
C ASP A 352 3.00 -42.80 0.79
N ASP A 353 2.18 -42.53 1.81
CA ASP A 353 0.76 -42.21 1.63
C ASP A 353 0.59 -40.77 1.11
N LEU A 354 1.33 -39.82 1.69
CA LEU A 354 1.30 -38.41 1.27
C LEU A 354 1.86 -38.20 -0.15
N ILE A 355 2.98 -38.84 -0.50
CA ILE A 355 3.51 -38.74 -1.88
C ILE A 355 2.52 -39.33 -2.89
N SER A 356 1.85 -40.44 -2.57
CA SER A 356 0.85 -41.05 -3.45
C SER A 356 -0.34 -40.12 -3.68
N ALA A 357 -0.83 -39.46 -2.63
CA ALA A 357 -1.91 -38.47 -2.75
C ALA A 357 -1.49 -37.23 -3.58
N CYS A 358 -0.25 -36.73 -3.40
CA CYS A 358 0.29 -35.63 -4.20
C CYS A 358 0.46 -36.01 -5.69
N GLN A 359 0.93 -37.24 -5.98
CA GLN A 359 1.07 -37.75 -7.34
C GLN A 359 -0.31 -37.92 -8.02
N GLU A 360 -1.28 -38.51 -7.32
CA GLU A 360 -2.65 -38.66 -7.80
C GLU A 360 -3.31 -37.29 -8.07
N TYR A 361 -3.14 -36.31 -7.18
CA TYR A 361 -3.64 -34.95 -7.39
C TYR A 361 -3.02 -34.31 -8.63
N PHE A 362 -1.70 -34.47 -8.81
CA PHE A 362 -0.99 -33.95 -9.98
C PHE A 362 -1.50 -34.59 -11.27
N ASP A 363 -1.65 -35.92 -11.35
CA ASP A 363 -2.07 -36.57 -12.60
C ASP A 363 -3.48 -36.17 -13.05
N HIS A 364 -4.39 -35.93 -12.10
CA HIS A 364 -5.71 -35.37 -12.39
C HIS A 364 -5.66 -33.89 -12.84
N ASN A 365 -4.80 -33.07 -12.23
CA ASN A 365 -4.84 -31.60 -12.38
C ASN A 365 -3.69 -30.99 -13.21
N LYS A 366 -2.69 -31.75 -13.67
CA LYS A 366 -1.47 -31.22 -14.35
C LYS A 366 -1.73 -30.30 -15.54
N HIS A 367 -2.87 -30.46 -16.21
CA HIS A 367 -3.32 -29.62 -17.32
C HIS A 367 -4.03 -28.31 -16.88
N LYS A 368 -3.96 -27.95 -15.58
CA LYS A 368 -4.60 -26.77 -14.98
C LYS A 368 -3.56 -25.87 -14.31
N LEU A 369 -3.67 -24.55 -14.51
CA LEU A 369 -2.71 -23.56 -13.99
C LEU A 369 -2.60 -23.53 -12.46
N TYR A 370 -3.67 -23.91 -11.76
CA TYR A 370 -3.70 -23.94 -10.29
C TYR A 370 -2.93 -25.13 -9.67
N CYS A 371 -2.60 -26.17 -10.45
CA CYS A 371 -2.05 -27.43 -9.94
C CYS A 371 -0.77 -27.24 -9.11
N PHE A 372 0.19 -26.46 -9.61
CA PHE A 372 1.41 -26.13 -8.87
C PHE A 372 1.11 -25.36 -7.57
N GLY A 373 0.24 -24.35 -7.64
CA GLY A 373 -0.10 -23.51 -6.49
C GLY A 373 -0.77 -24.30 -5.37
N ASP A 374 -1.63 -25.24 -5.73
CA ASP A 374 -2.30 -26.16 -4.81
C ASP A 374 -1.32 -27.11 -4.12
N LEU A 375 -0.41 -27.74 -4.88
CA LEU A 375 0.55 -28.70 -4.33
C LEU A 375 1.63 -28.06 -3.44
N ARG A 376 1.84 -26.74 -3.57
CA ARG A 376 2.85 -25.97 -2.82
C ARG A 376 2.70 -26.06 -1.30
N SER A 377 1.50 -26.27 -0.77
CA SER A 377 1.23 -26.38 0.68
C SER A 377 1.52 -27.76 1.27
N TYR A 378 1.64 -28.80 0.43
CA TYR A 378 1.67 -30.20 0.87
C TYR A 378 3.03 -30.87 0.59
N VAL A 379 3.56 -30.66 -0.61
CA VAL A 379 4.82 -31.29 -1.05
C VAL A 379 6.02 -30.97 -0.13
N PRO A 380 6.21 -29.74 0.39
CA PRO A 380 7.33 -29.42 1.30
C PRO A 380 7.37 -30.19 2.63
N ALA A 381 6.29 -30.89 3.01
CA ALA A 381 6.27 -31.75 4.20
C ALA A 381 6.95 -33.11 3.98
N LEU A 382 7.31 -33.45 2.74
CA LEU A 382 8.01 -34.69 2.37
C LEU A 382 9.52 -34.57 2.57
N ASP A 383 10.17 -35.64 3.02
CA ASP A 383 11.64 -35.72 3.07
C ASP A 383 12.27 -35.64 1.68
N LYS A 384 13.53 -35.18 1.60
CA LYS A 384 14.31 -35.04 0.35
C LYS A 384 14.24 -36.25 -0.62
N PRO A 385 14.29 -37.53 -0.17
CA PRO A 385 14.12 -38.67 -1.08
C PRO A 385 12.73 -38.77 -1.71
N PHE A 386 11.69 -38.35 -1.00
CA PHE A 386 10.31 -38.34 -1.50
C PHE A 386 10.04 -37.12 -2.39
N LEU A 387 10.63 -35.96 -2.09
CA LEU A 387 10.64 -34.80 -2.99
C LEU A 387 11.23 -35.14 -4.36
N LEU A 388 12.38 -35.84 -4.40
CA LEU A 388 13.01 -36.31 -5.63
C LEU A 388 12.09 -37.26 -6.42
N LYS A 389 11.52 -38.28 -5.77
CA LYS A 389 10.53 -39.19 -6.39
C LYS A 389 9.31 -38.44 -6.95
N PHE A 390 8.82 -37.42 -6.24
CA PHE A 390 7.68 -36.63 -6.67
C PHE A 390 8.01 -35.81 -7.93
N VAL A 391 9.15 -35.11 -7.95
CA VAL A 391 9.55 -34.32 -9.14
C VAL A 391 9.87 -35.23 -10.33
N GLU A 392 10.50 -36.39 -10.11
CA GLU A 392 10.69 -37.39 -11.17
C GLU A 392 9.37 -37.88 -11.78
N HIS A 393 8.34 -38.12 -10.95
CA HIS A 393 7.01 -38.50 -11.41
C HIS A 393 6.36 -37.39 -12.24
N VAL A 394 6.43 -36.16 -11.73
CA VAL A 394 5.90 -34.96 -12.37
C VAL A 394 6.53 -34.71 -13.76
N SER A 395 7.86 -34.83 -13.88
CA SER A 395 8.56 -34.69 -15.16
C SER A 395 8.15 -35.78 -16.17
N LYS A 396 8.16 -37.05 -15.77
CA LYS A 396 7.69 -38.17 -16.62
C LYS A 396 6.22 -37.99 -17.03
N GLY A 397 5.39 -37.50 -16.11
CA GLY A 397 3.98 -37.21 -16.34
C GLY A 397 3.71 -36.06 -17.32
N ALA A 398 4.70 -35.20 -17.60
CA ALA A 398 4.66 -34.14 -18.59
C ALA A 398 5.21 -34.57 -19.97
N GLU A 399 6.08 -35.58 -20.04
CA GLU A 399 6.62 -36.15 -21.28
C GLU A 399 5.59 -37.04 -22.02
N GLY A 400 4.65 -37.65 -21.30
CA GLY A 400 3.73 -38.63 -21.85
C GLY A 400 2.56 -38.10 -22.69
N GLN A 401 2.77 -37.90 -24.00
CA GLN A 401 1.75 -38.13 -25.04
C GLN A 401 2.37 -38.79 -26.29
N THR A 402 1.64 -39.74 -26.89
CA THR A 402 2.04 -40.54 -28.05
C THR A 402 1.92 -39.76 -29.36
N GLU A 403 2.67 -40.17 -30.39
CA GLU A 403 2.56 -39.61 -31.75
C GLU A 403 1.08 -39.58 -32.24
N GLY A 404 0.58 -38.39 -32.60
CA GLY A 404 -0.68 -38.23 -33.34
C GLY A 404 -1.85 -37.50 -32.67
N GLN A 405 -1.70 -36.91 -31.47
CA GLN A 405 -2.70 -35.99 -30.89
C GLN A 405 -2.20 -34.54 -30.84
N PRO A 406 -3.09 -33.53 -30.93
CA PRO A 406 -2.72 -32.11 -30.94
C PRO A 406 -2.11 -31.65 -29.59
N PRO A 407 -1.29 -30.58 -29.60
CA PRO A 407 -0.52 -30.14 -28.43
C PRO A 407 -1.44 -29.65 -27.31
N SER A 408 -1.73 -30.53 -26.35
CA SER A 408 -2.68 -30.28 -25.25
C SER A 408 -2.05 -30.37 -23.85
N ASN A 409 -0.76 -30.75 -23.76
CA ASN A 409 -0.04 -30.97 -22.49
C ASN A 409 0.94 -29.83 -22.12
N GLU A 410 0.83 -28.66 -22.75
CA GLU A 410 1.73 -27.52 -22.52
C GLU A 410 1.70 -27.06 -21.05
N VAL A 411 0.51 -26.94 -20.47
CA VAL A 411 0.31 -26.60 -19.05
C VAL A 411 0.90 -27.67 -18.13
N GLY A 412 0.92 -28.94 -18.56
CA GLY A 412 1.60 -30.03 -17.85
C GLY A 412 3.11 -29.82 -17.76
N LYS A 413 3.76 -29.45 -18.87
CA LYS A 413 5.19 -29.08 -18.91
C LYS A 413 5.49 -27.86 -18.03
N ILE A 414 4.64 -26.82 -18.09
CA ILE A 414 4.80 -25.60 -17.28
C ILE A 414 4.70 -25.92 -15.78
N ASN A 415 3.68 -26.67 -15.36
CA ASN A 415 3.54 -27.10 -13.97
C ASN A 415 4.72 -27.97 -13.52
N ALA A 416 5.24 -28.85 -14.38
CA ALA A 416 6.39 -29.67 -14.06
C ALA A 416 7.67 -28.84 -13.81
N LEU A 417 7.94 -27.85 -14.67
CA LEU A 417 9.07 -26.93 -14.49
C LEU A 417 8.92 -26.04 -13.25
N LYS A 418 7.69 -25.62 -12.88
CA LYS A 418 7.43 -24.93 -11.61
C LYS A 418 7.69 -25.83 -10.39
N CYS A 419 7.25 -27.10 -10.43
CA CYS A 419 7.56 -28.09 -9.39
C CYS A 419 9.07 -28.33 -9.27
N GLU A 420 9.79 -28.47 -10.39
CA GLU A 420 11.25 -28.64 -10.39
C GLU A 420 11.97 -27.43 -9.78
N TYR A 421 11.62 -26.20 -10.20
CA TYR A 421 12.16 -24.98 -9.62
C TYR A 421 11.92 -24.92 -8.11
N CYS A 422 10.68 -25.12 -7.68
CA CYS A 422 10.27 -24.97 -6.28
C CYS A 422 10.89 -26.05 -5.38
N PHE A 423 10.80 -27.32 -5.76
CA PHE A 423 11.10 -28.45 -4.88
C PHE A 423 12.51 -29.05 -5.06
N LEU A 424 13.24 -28.72 -6.13
CA LEU A 424 14.66 -29.13 -6.29
C LEU A 424 15.65 -27.97 -6.24
N LEU A 425 15.39 -26.86 -6.95
CA LEU A 425 16.35 -25.75 -7.09
C LEU A 425 16.25 -24.75 -5.94
N SER A 426 15.04 -24.27 -5.62
CA SER A 426 14.78 -23.31 -4.54
C SER A 426 14.87 -23.96 -3.15
N ALA A 427 14.42 -25.22 -3.02
CA ALA A 427 14.41 -25.95 -1.75
C ALA A 427 15.80 -26.36 -1.23
N ASP A 428 16.81 -26.45 -2.10
CA ASP A 428 18.16 -26.86 -1.75
C ASP A 428 19.19 -26.23 -2.72
N GLU A 429 19.77 -25.11 -2.32
CA GLU A 429 20.71 -24.33 -3.14
C GLU A 429 21.95 -25.13 -3.56
N ALA A 430 22.32 -26.18 -2.82
CA ALA A 430 23.43 -27.06 -3.22
C ALA A 430 23.12 -27.87 -4.50
N ASN A 431 21.85 -28.02 -4.87
CA ASN A 431 21.44 -28.60 -6.14
C ASN A 431 21.47 -27.59 -7.29
N ALA A 432 21.48 -26.27 -7.03
CA ALA A 432 21.42 -25.21 -8.02
C ALA A 432 22.82 -24.80 -8.55
N SER A 433 23.59 -25.78 -9.02
CA SER A 433 24.88 -25.52 -9.67
C SER A 433 24.68 -24.81 -11.02
N LYS A 434 25.65 -23.96 -11.42
CA LYS A 434 25.59 -23.18 -12.68
C LYS A 434 25.10 -24.01 -13.89
N PRO A 435 25.67 -25.19 -14.21
CA PRO A 435 25.24 -25.97 -15.37
C PRO A 435 23.77 -26.46 -15.30
N LYS A 436 23.29 -26.85 -14.11
CA LYS A 436 21.89 -27.31 -13.93
C LYS A 436 20.89 -26.18 -14.11
N VAL A 437 21.22 -24.97 -13.63
CA VAL A 437 20.35 -23.81 -13.81
C VAL A 437 20.40 -23.33 -15.26
N GLU A 438 21.55 -23.35 -15.92
CA GLU A 438 21.64 -23.09 -17.37
C GLU A 438 20.82 -24.10 -18.19
N GLU A 439 20.86 -25.39 -17.85
CA GLU A 439 20.03 -26.44 -18.46
C GLU A 439 18.52 -26.20 -18.21
N PHE A 440 18.14 -25.84 -16.98
CA PHE A 440 16.75 -25.52 -16.64
C PHE A 440 16.23 -24.29 -17.41
N VAL A 441 17.02 -23.21 -17.48
CA VAL A 441 16.72 -22.01 -18.28
C VAL A 441 16.60 -22.38 -19.75
N SER A 442 17.52 -23.19 -20.28
CA SER A 442 17.48 -23.68 -21.67
C SER A 442 16.19 -24.44 -21.97
N ARG A 443 15.77 -25.36 -21.08
CA ARG A 443 14.50 -26.10 -21.21
C ARG A 443 13.28 -25.17 -21.16
N CYS A 444 13.27 -24.17 -20.28
CA CYS A 444 12.18 -23.18 -20.22
C CYS A 444 12.05 -22.41 -21.54
N LEU A 445 13.16 -21.89 -22.07
CA LEU A 445 13.17 -21.14 -23.34
C LEU A 445 12.84 -22.04 -24.54
N GLN A 446 13.35 -23.27 -24.58
CA GLN A 446 13.02 -24.24 -25.63
C GLN A 446 11.51 -24.52 -25.66
N VAL A 447 10.90 -24.86 -24.52
CA VAL A 447 9.45 -25.12 -24.45
C VAL A 447 8.65 -23.86 -24.80
N TYR A 448 9.11 -22.66 -24.40
CA TYR A 448 8.48 -21.40 -24.80
C TYR A 448 8.43 -21.20 -26.32
N ARG A 449 9.49 -21.59 -27.05
CA ARG A 449 9.55 -21.50 -28.52
C ARG A 449 8.77 -22.61 -29.23
N GLU A 450 8.57 -23.76 -28.58
CA GLU A 450 7.82 -24.90 -29.13
C GLU A 450 6.29 -24.72 -29.02
N VAL A 451 5.81 -23.87 -28.10
CA VAL A 451 4.37 -23.59 -27.93
C VAL A 451 3.82 -22.79 -29.11
N GLU A 452 2.73 -23.29 -29.70
CA GLU A 452 2.06 -22.65 -30.83
C GLU A 452 1.25 -21.43 -30.36
N ARG A 453 1.63 -20.23 -30.81
CA ARG A 453 0.97 -18.97 -30.43
C ARG A 453 -0.14 -18.59 -31.43
N PRO A 454 -1.32 -18.12 -30.97
CA PRO A 454 -2.35 -17.58 -31.87
C PRO A 454 -1.84 -16.44 -32.75
N GLU A 455 -2.33 -16.33 -33.99
CA GLU A 455 -1.94 -15.23 -34.87
C GLU A 455 -2.32 -13.86 -34.28
N LYS A 456 -1.40 -12.88 -34.33
CA LYS A 456 -1.61 -11.50 -33.87
C LYS A 456 -2.73 -10.73 -34.62
N SER A 457 -3.27 -11.33 -35.69
CA SER A 457 -4.40 -10.86 -36.52
C SER A 457 -5.78 -11.24 -35.96
N SER A 458 -5.83 -12.22 -35.05
CA SER A 458 -7.06 -12.72 -34.44
C SER A 458 -7.59 -11.78 -33.35
N ALA A 459 -8.76 -12.09 -32.78
CA ALA A 459 -9.51 -11.17 -31.90
C ALA A 459 -8.67 -10.61 -30.73
N PRO A 460 -8.98 -9.41 -30.18
CA PRO A 460 -8.13 -8.70 -29.20
C PRO A 460 -7.64 -9.49 -27.99
N SER A 461 -8.37 -10.54 -27.61
CA SER A 461 -7.98 -11.51 -26.56
C SER A 461 -6.71 -12.32 -26.86
N THR A 462 -6.18 -12.30 -28.09
CA THR A 462 -4.90 -12.97 -28.43
C THR A 462 -3.66 -12.13 -28.17
N ILE A 463 -3.84 -10.92 -27.64
CA ILE A 463 -2.77 -10.06 -27.08
C ILE A 463 -2.71 -10.20 -25.54
N GLU A 464 -3.54 -11.08 -24.95
CA GLU A 464 -3.54 -11.40 -23.52
C GLU A 464 -2.41 -12.37 -23.13
N SER A 465 -2.02 -12.35 -21.85
CA SER A 465 -1.03 -13.26 -21.27
C SER A 465 -1.35 -14.73 -21.56
N GLN A 466 -0.34 -15.47 -22.02
CA GLN A 466 -0.45 -16.90 -22.30
C GLN A 466 0.17 -17.73 -21.16
N PRO A 467 -0.31 -18.95 -20.88
CA PRO A 467 0.32 -19.86 -19.92
C PRO A 467 1.83 -20.07 -20.13
N SER A 468 2.28 -20.07 -21.38
CA SER A 468 3.69 -20.24 -21.73
C SER A 468 4.57 -19.05 -21.33
N ASP A 469 4.00 -17.87 -21.09
CA ASP A 469 4.74 -16.69 -20.60
C ASP A 469 5.47 -16.98 -19.27
N ASP A 470 4.89 -17.85 -18.44
CA ASP A 470 5.48 -18.31 -17.17
C ASP A 470 6.87 -18.93 -17.36
N LEU A 471 7.19 -19.48 -18.53
CA LEU A 471 8.49 -20.08 -18.84
C LEU A 471 9.58 -19.02 -18.99
N CYS A 472 9.28 -17.89 -19.63
CA CYS A 472 10.19 -16.74 -19.70
C CYS A 472 10.36 -16.10 -18.33
N LEU A 473 9.29 -16.02 -17.52
CA LEU A 473 9.36 -15.56 -16.14
C LEU A 473 10.21 -16.50 -15.27
N LEU A 474 10.03 -17.83 -15.36
CA LEU A 474 10.86 -18.83 -14.67
C LEU A 474 12.33 -18.76 -15.09
N ALA A 475 12.61 -18.56 -16.38
CA ALA A 475 13.97 -18.36 -16.89
C ALA A 475 14.63 -17.12 -16.27
N ALA A 476 13.93 -15.97 -16.29
CA ALA A 476 14.42 -14.73 -15.68
C ALA A 476 14.60 -14.87 -14.15
N MET A 477 13.64 -15.52 -13.46
CA MET A 477 13.71 -15.80 -12.03
C MET A 477 14.92 -16.66 -11.69
N SER A 478 15.19 -17.72 -12.46
CA SER A 478 16.33 -18.62 -12.24
C SER A 478 17.68 -17.90 -12.37
N LEU A 479 17.83 -17.05 -13.39
CA LEU A 479 19.03 -16.22 -13.54
C LEU A 479 19.20 -15.25 -12.35
N ILE A 480 18.13 -14.62 -11.90
CA ILE A 480 18.15 -13.68 -10.75
C ILE A 480 18.43 -14.41 -9.43
N ARG A 481 17.85 -15.60 -9.23
CA ARG A 481 17.84 -16.33 -7.96
C ARG A 481 19.18 -16.98 -7.61
N PHE A 482 19.89 -17.51 -8.60
CA PHE A 482 21.04 -18.39 -8.38
C PHE A 482 22.40 -17.78 -8.79
N SER A 483 22.44 -16.77 -9.66
CA SER A 483 23.70 -16.17 -10.15
C SER A 483 24.56 -15.50 -9.07
N GLY A 484 23.97 -15.06 -7.96
CA GLY A 484 24.71 -14.50 -6.81
C GLY A 484 25.66 -15.52 -6.17
N ALA A 485 25.26 -16.79 -6.10
CA ALA A 485 26.05 -17.86 -5.49
C ALA A 485 27.27 -18.30 -6.33
N TRP A 486 27.37 -17.85 -7.58
CA TRP A 486 28.49 -18.19 -8.48
C TRP A 486 29.44 -17.01 -8.73
N SER A 487 29.12 -15.83 -8.18
CA SER A 487 29.93 -14.62 -8.34
C SER A 487 30.95 -14.48 -7.21
N SER A 488 32.19 -14.10 -7.52
CA SER A 488 33.24 -13.85 -6.52
C SER A 488 32.98 -12.56 -5.74
N GLY A 489 32.10 -12.64 -4.74
CA GLY A 489 31.63 -11.53 -3.91
C GLY A 489 30.55 -12.05 -2.94
N SER A 490 30.01 -11.19 -2.07
CA SER A 490 29.02 -11.59 -1.05
C SER A 490 27.86 -12.43 -1.62
N ASN A 491 27.75 -13.70 -1.21
CA ASN A 491 26.86 -14.74 -1.76
C ASN A 491 25.37 -14.35 -1.96
N GLU A 492 24.88 -13.34 -1.24
CA GLU A 492 23.46 -12.97 -1.19
C GLU A 492 23.03 -11.98 -2.28
N GLN A 493 23.98 -11.40 -3.04
CA GLN A 493 23.70 -10.24 -3.87
C GLN A 493 23.58 -10.58 -5.36
N VAL A 494 22.39 -10.34 -5.93
CA VAL A 494 22.11 -10.54 -7.36
C VAL A 494 23.04 -9.65 -8.22
N PRO A 495 23.86 -10.22 -9.13
CA PRO A 495 24.72 -9.47 -10.02
C PRO A 495 23.92 -8.66 -11.05
N ASP A 496 24.37 -7.44 -11.34
CA ASP A 496 23.71 -6.57 -12.32
C ASP A 496 23.79 -7.13 -13.76
N THR A 497 24.81 -7.95 -14.04
CA THR A 497 24.90 -8.70 -15.30
C THR A 497 23.73 -9.68 -15.49
N ALA A 498 23.35 -10.42 -14.44
CA ALA A 498 22.20 -11.33 -14.48
C ALA A 498 20.87 -10.57 -14.63
N LEU A 499 20.78 -9.36 -14.06
CA LEU A 499 19.62 -8.47 -14.24
C LEU A 499 19.47 -8.01 -15.69
N ILE A 500 20.56 -7.65 -16.39
CA ILE A 500 20.52 -7.30 -17.83
C ILE A 500 20.02 -8.49 -18.68
N ARG A 501 20.49 -9.71 -18.37
CA ARG A 501 20.05 -10.93 -19.07
C ARG A 501 18.58 -11.24 -18.84
N ALA A 502 18.12 -11.12 -17.59
CA ALA A 502 16.71 -11.27 -17.25
C ALA A 502 15.83 -10.22 -17.95
N ALA A 503 16.26 -8.96 -18.02
CA ALA A 503 15.54 -7.92 -18.76
C ALA A 503 15.38 -8.25 -20.25
N ALA A 504 16.44 -8.72 -20.93
CA ALA A 504 16.37 -9.10 -22.35
C ALA A 504 15.37 -10.25 -22.62
N ILE A 505 15.30 -11.24 -21.73
CA ILE A 505 14.30 -12.33 -21.82
C ILE A 505 12.87 -11.78 -21.63
N LEU A 506 12.68 -10.84 -20.71
CA LEU A 506 11.36 -10.24 -20.43
C LEU A 506 10.92 -9.27 -21.54
N GLU A 507 11.82 -8.51 -22.14
CA GLU A 507 11.49 -7.70 -23.33
C GLU A 507 11.11 -8.58 -24.52
N ARG A 508 11.83 -9.70 -24.75
CA ARG A 508 11.45 -10.68 -25.77
C ARG A 508 10.05 -11.25 -25.52
N LEU A 509 9.71 -11.55 -24.27
CA LEU A 509 8.36 -11.96 -23.86
C LEU A 509 7.32 -10.86 -24.14
N LEU A 510 7.60 -9.61 -23.81
CA LEU A 510 6.67 -8.49 -24.03
C LEU A 510 6.45 -8.13 -25.51
N VAL A 511 7.32 -8.56 -26.42
CA VAL A 511 7.07 -8.50 -27.87
C VAL A 511 5.96 -9.49 -28.31
N ASP A 512 5.80 -10.61 -27.60
CA ASP A 512 4.76 -11.60 -27.89
C ASP A 512 3.50 -11.39 -27.03
N SER A 513 3.65 -10.98 -25.78
CA SER A 513 2.58 -10.75 -24.79
C SER A 513 2.65 -9.35 -24.15
N PRO A 514 2.35 -8.25 -24.87
CA PRO A 514 2.62 -6.86 -24.43
C PRO A 514 1.93 -6.41 -23.12
N HIS A 515 0.84 -7.08 -22.74
CA HIS A 515 0.05 -6.77 -21.55
C HIS A 515 0.35 -7.66 -20.34
N ASN A 516 1.41 -8.48 -20.39
CA ASN A 516 1.77 -9.35 -19.29
C ASN A 516 2.25 -8.55 -18.06
N TYR A 517 1.35 -8.36 -17.09
CA TYR A 517 1.59 -7.51 -15.93
C TYR A 517 2.72 -8.02 -15.01
N GLN A 518 2.94 -9.33 -14.93
CA GLN A 518 4.02 -9.91 -14.12
C GLN A 518 5.38 -9.59 -14.74
N ALA A 519 5.51 -9.74 -16.07
CA ALA A 519 6.69 -9.33 -16.81
C ALA A 519 6.94 -7.83 -16.71
N LEU A 520 5.91 -7.00 -16.90
CA LEU A 520 6.00 -5.54 -16.75
C LEU A 520 6.46 -5.13 -15.34
N LEU A 521 5.87 -5.69 -14.27
CA LEU A 521 6.25 -5.36 -12.88
C LEU A 521 7.67 -5.81 -12.55
N LEU A 522 8.07 -7.02 -12.97
CA LEU A 522 9.42 -7.54 -12.78
C LEU A 522 10.44 -6.69 -13.54
N LEU A 523 10.13 -6.31 -14.77
CA LEU A 523 10.99 -5.47 -15.60
C LEU A 523 11.12 -4.04 -15.04
N VAL A 524 10.06 -3.45 -14.46
CA VAL A 524 10.17 -2.19 -13.70
C VAL A 524 11.15 -2.31 -12.53
N ARG A 525 11.09 -3.40 -11.75
CA ARG A 525 12.04 -3.65 -10.64
C ARG A 525 13.48 -3.81 -11.15
N ILE A 526 13.66 -4.54 -12.25
CA ILE A 526 14.98 -4.73 -12.88
C ILE A 526 15.53 -3.40 -13.41
N TYR A 527 14.74 -2.61 -14.15
CA TYR A 527 15.20 -1.31 -14.65
C TYR A 527 15.53 -0.32 -13.52
N LEU A 528 14.74 -0.28 -12.45
CA LEU A 528 15.09 0.51 -11.27
C LEU A 528 16.43 0.06 -10.68
N ARG A 529 16.67 -1.25 -10.53
CA ARG A 529 17.94 -1.83 -10.03
C ARG A 529 19.12 -1.50 -10.95
N LEU A 530 18.93 -1.56 -12.26
CA LEU A 530 19.93 -1.16 -13.25
C LEU A 530 20.14 0.36 -13.35
N GLY A 531 19.41 1.18 -12.58
CA GLY A 531 19.50 2.65 -12.68
C GLY A 531 18.84 3.24 -13.93
N ALA A 532 18.17 2.41 -14.74
CA ALA A 532 17.48 2.77 -15.99
C ALA A 532 16.09 3.36 -15.71
N GLY A 533 16.06 4.51 -15.03
CA GLY A 533 14.83 5.09 -14.48
C GLY A 533 13.77 5.47 -15.53
N SER A 534 14.19 5.91 -16.73
CA SER A 534 13.24 6.23 -17.80
C SER A 534 12.62 5.00 -18.46
N LEU A 535 13.35 3.88 -18.55
CA LEU A 535 12.77 2.60 -18.94
C LEU A 535 11.82 2.05 -17.87
N ALA A 536 12.13 2.23 -16.58
CA ALA A 536 11.19 1.90 -15.51
C ALA A 536 9.88 2.72 -15.63
N LEU A 537 9.97 4.01 -15.96
CA LEU A 537 8.81 4.87 -16.24
C LEU A 537 8.01 4.41 -17.48
N LYS A 538 8.69 4.14 -18.60
CA LYS A 538 8.12 3.61 -19.86
C LYS A 538 7.42 2.27 -19.69
N THR A 539 8.00 1.35 -18.92
CA THR A 539 7.38 0.05 -18.65
C THR A 539 6.23 0.16 -17.65
N PHE A 540 6.32 1.05 -16.65
CA PHE A 540 5.25 1.26 -15.68
C PHE A 540 4.03 1.95 -16.30
N SER A 541 4.19 2.84 -17.29
CA SER A 541 3.07 3.50 -17.97
C SER A 541 2.11 2.49 -18.62
N LYS A 542 2.65 1.40 -19.20
CA LYS A 542 1.89 0.29 -19.80
C LYS A 542 0.92 -0.38 -18.82
N LEU A 543 1.21 -0.37 -17.50
CA LEU A 543 0.34 -0.92 -16.46
C LEU A 543 -0.92 -0.06 -16.18
N SER A 544 -0.99 1.18 -16.68
CA SER A 544 -2.17 2.06 -16.57
C SER A 544 -2.71 2.27 -15.14
N VAL A 545 -1.81 2.28 -14.15
CA VAL A 545 -2.12 2.34 -12.70
C VAL A 545 -3.02 3.55 -12.34
N LYS A 546 -4.16 3.27 -11.69
CA LYS A 546 -5.20 4.24 -11.34
C LYS A 546 -5.82 3.99 -9.95
N GLN A 547 -6.30 5.07 -9.32
CA GLN A 547 -7.07 5.04 -8.06
C GLN A 547 -6.39 4.21 -6.96
N ILE A 548 -7.06 3.19 -6.40
CA ILE A 548 -6.56 2.35 -5.30
C ILE A 548 -5.24 1.64 -5.64
N GLN A 549 -4.92 1.43 -6.92
CA GLN A 549 -3.64 0.85 -7.33
C GLN A 549 -2.45 1.77 -7.03
N PHE A 550 -2.67 3.06 -6.73
CA PHE A 550 -1.62 3.86 -6.13
C PHE A 550 -1.19 3.27 -4.78
N GLU A 551 -2.13 2.97 -3.88
CA GLU A 551 -1.84 2.38 -2.56
C GLU A 551 -1.16 1.01 -2.71
N THR A 552 -1.73 0.13 -3.55
CA THR A 552 -1.35 -1.28 -3.59
C THR A 552 -0.28 -1.65 -4.61
N VAL A 553 -0.09 -0.87 -5.70
CA VAL A 553 0.82 -1.24 -6.82
C VAL A 553 1.92 -0.20 -7.06
N ALA A 554 1.64 1.11 -6.97
CA ALA A 554 2.59 2.15 -7.38
C ALA A 554 3.89 2.19 -6.56
N HIS A 555 3.89 1.62 -5.36
CA HIS A 555 5.10 1.42 -4.57
C HIS A 555 6.19 0.62 -5.33
N ASN A 556 5.84 -0.17 -6.36
CA ASN A 556 6.79 -0.90 -7.19
C ASN A 556 7.70 0.02 -8.03
N LEU A 557 7.17 1.15 -8.51
CA LEU A 557 7.94 2.18 -9.18
C LEU A 557 8.45 3.24 -8.18
N PHE A 558 7.58 3.72 -7.28
CA PHE A 558 7.83 4.95 -6.52
C PHE A 558 8.88 4.80 -5.41
N THR A 559 9.10 3.59 -4.88
CA THR A 559 10.07 3.37 -3.80
C THR A 559 11.47 3.80 -4.22
N ARG A 560 12.01 4.84 -3.55
CA ARG A 560 13.31 5.47 -3.84
C ARG A 560 13.44 6.13 -5.23
N LEU A 561 12.37 6.27 -6.01
CA LEU A 561 12.39 6.92 -7.33
C LEU A 561 12.95 8.35 -7.26
N ALA A 562 12.63 9.09 -6.20
CA ALA A 562 13.16 10.42 -5.88
C ALA A 562 14.69 10.51 -5.76
N THR A 563 15.38 9.36 -5.72
CA THR A 563 16.84 9.22 -5.61
C THR A 563 17.44 8.31 -6.68
N ILE A 564 16.64 7.88 -7.66
CA ILE A 564 17.11 7.10 -8.82
C ILE A 564 16.93 7.96 -10.08
N HIS A 565 15.72 8.50 -10.26
CA HIS A 565 15.36 9.32 -11.41
C HIS A 565 14.32 10.37 -10.99
N PRO A 566 14.72 11.45 -10.29
CA PRO A 566 13.80 12.51 -9.83
C PRO A 566 13.37 13.51 -10.91
N HIS A 567 14.05 13.51 -12.06
CA HIS A 567 13.83 14.43 -13.18
C HIS A 567 12.85 13.83 -14.19
N SER A 568 12.40 14.65 -15.15
CA SER A 568 11.57 14.15 -16.24
C SER A 568 12.39 13.33 -17.23
N ALA A 569 11.90 12.14 -17.57
CA ALA A 569 12.33 11.39 -18.75
C ALA A 569 11.80 12.08 -20.04
N PRO A 570 12.29 11.71 -21.24
CA PRO A 570 11.70 12.16 -22.49
C PRO A 570 10.21 11.81 -22.62
N PRO A 571 9.44 12.57 -23.43
CA PRO A 571 8.04 12.23 -23.70
C PRO A 571 7.90 10.83 -24.31
N ILE A 572 6.96 10.05 -23.76
CA ILE A 572 6.71 8.67 -24.17
C ILE A 572 5.46 8.65 -25.05
N GLU A 573 5.54 8.00 -26.22
CA GLU A 573 4.44 7.94 -27.17
C GLU A 573 3.20 7.28 -26.54
N GLY A 574 2.04 7.92 -26.68
CA GLY A 574 0.76 7.47 -26.13
C GLY A 574 0.58 7.64 -24.60
N ALA A 575 1.60 8.12 -23.87
CA ALA A 575 1.55 8.25 -22.41
C ALA A 575 1.13 9.67 -21.93
N GLU A 576 0.61 9.78 -20.70
CA GLU A 576 0.30 11.07 -20.09
C GLU A 576 1.57 11.74 -19.50
N TYR A 577 1.55 13.06 -19.27
CA TYR A 577 2.70 13.79 -18.71
C TYR A 577 3.22 13.19 -17.39
N LYS A 578 2.31 12.65 -16.56
CA LYS A 578 2.63 11.94 -15.31
C LYS A 578 3.49 10.70 -15.51
N ASP A 579 3.47 10.07 -16.68
CA ASP A 579 4.08 8.76 -16.90
C ASP A 579 5.58 8.87 -17.19
N PHE A 580 6.04 10.04 -17.62
CA PHE A 580 7.46 10.36 -17.79
C PHE A 580 7.95 11.49 -16.87
N ASN A 581 7.07 12.13 -16.09
CA ASN A 581 7.42 13.13 -15.09
C ASN A 581 7.14 12.64 -13.65
N PRO A 582 8.17 12.22 -12.88
CA PRO A 582 8.02 11.72 -11.52
C PRO A 582 7.26 12.66 -10.58
N GLN A 583 7.55 13.96 -10.60
CA GLN A 583 6.85 14.93 -9.73
C GLN A 583 5.34 14.93 -9.98
N SER A 584 4.94 14.91 -11.26
CA SER A 584 3.54 14.80 -11.67
C SER A 584 2.91 13.44 -11.29
N ALA A 585 3.66 12.35 -11.40
CA ALA A 585 3.23 11.01 -10.95
C ALA A 585 2.87 10.98 -9.45
N PHE A 586 3.79 11.44 -8.59
CA PHE A 586 3.55 11.53 -7.15
C PHE A 586 2.39 12.49 -6.82
N VAL A 587 2.26 13.62 -7.54
CA VAL A 587 1.12 14.54 -7.39
C VAL A 587 -0.22 13.85 -7.69
N GLN A 588 -0.31 13.04 -8.76
CA GLN A 588 -1.56 12.33 -9.07
C GLN A 588 -1.90 11.28 -8.00
N ALA A 589 -0.90 10.55 -7.51
CA ALA A 589 -1.07 9.57 -6.45
C ALA A 589 -1.53 10.21 -5.11
N LEU A 590 -1.00 11.39 -4.77
CA LEU A 590 -1.45 12.18 -3.62
C LEU A 590 -2.86 12.77 -3.82
N ASN A 591 -3.24 13.11 -5.06
CA ASN A 591 -4.60 13.52 -5.39
C ASN A 591 -5.62 12.38 -5.21
N PHE A 592 -5.22 11.11 -5.40
CA PHE A 592 -6.08 9.96 -5.10
C PHE A 592 -6.48 9.94 -3.62
N PHE A 593 -5.54 10.03 -2.67
CA PHE A 593 -5.87 10.01 -1.23
C PHE A 593 -6.85 11.12 -0.84
N ARG A 594 -6.63 12.35 -1.30
CA ARG A 594 -7.54 13.48 -1.05
C ARG A 594 -8.94 13.22 -1.63
N THR A 595 -9.01 12.61 -2.81
CA THR A 595 -10.28 12.30 -3.48
C THR A 595 -11.00 11.13 -2.79
N ALA A 596 -10.25 10.14 -2.33
CA ALA A 596 -10.76 9.01 -1.57
C ALA A 596 -11.37 9.46 -0.23
N ASP A 597 -10.71 10.38 0.48
CA ASP A 597 -11.21 10.95 1.73
C ASP A 597 -12.59 11.62 1.55
N VAL A 598 -12.69 12.58 0.62
CA VAL A 598 -13.96 13.25 0.28
C VAL A 598 -15.03 12.26 -0.21
N THR A 599 -14.63 11.25 -0.99
CA THR A 599 -15.57 10.28 -1.58
C THR A 599 -16.09 9.30 -0.53
N THR A 600 -15.25 8.84 0.40
CA THR A 600 -15.64 7.91 1.47
C THR A 600 -16.58 8.56 2.47
N ILE A 601 -16.36 9.85 2.84
CA ILE A 601 -17.32 10.63 3.64
C ILE A 601 -18.67 10.70 2.93
N ARG A 602 -18.71 11.17 1.66
CA ARG A 602 -19.97 11.24 0.91
C ARG A 602 -20.67 9.89 0.74
N ASN A 603 -19.91 8.80 0.66
CA ASN A 603 -20.46 7.45 0.50
C ASN A 603 -21.04 6.89 1.82
N ARG A 604 -20.43 7.16 2.99
CA ARG A 604 -21.01 6.72 4.29
C ARG A 604 -22.35 7.38 4.58
N SER A 605 -22.48 8.70 4.36
CA SER A 605 -23.70 9.45 4.72
C SER A 605 -24.86 9.05 3.79
N LYS A 606 -24.59 8.80 2.50
CA LYS A 606 -25.56 8.17 1.59
C LYS A 606 -25.87 6.71 1.94
N GLY A 607 -24.86 5.95 2.37
CA GLY A 607 -25.04 4.56 2.80
C GLY A 607 -26.03 4.43 3.96
N LEU A 608 -26.01 5.38 4.91
CA LEU A 608 -26.96 5.42 6.03
C LEU A 608 -28.41 5.62 5.57
N ASP A 609 -28.63 6.46 4.55
CA ASP A 609 -29.95 6.69 3.97
C ASP A 609 -30.48 5.48 3.20
N TYR A 610 -29.59 4.70 2.58
CA TYR A 610 -29.93 3.42 1.94
C TYR A 610 -29.97 2.23 2.91
N GLY A 611 -29.55 2.42 4.16
CA GLY A 611 -29.53 1.38 5.20
C GLY A 611 -28.45 0.31 5.03
N SER A 612 -27.34 0.61 4.35
CA SER A 612 -26.28 -0.38 4.06
C SER A 612 -25.16 -0.39 5.11
N TYR A 613 -25.48 -0.85 6.31
CA TYR A 613 -24.66 -0.64 7.51
C TYR A 613 -23.27 -1.31 7.45
N VAL A 614 -23.14 -2.50 6.87
CA VAL A 614 -21.86 -3.21 6.77
C VAL A 614 -20.91 -2.51 5.80
N ASN A 615 -21.43 -2.05 4.66
CA ASN A 615 -20.64 -1.29 3.68
C ASN A 615 -20.17 0.07 4.22
N ILE A 616 -20.95 0.69 5.11
CA ILE A 616 -20.55 1.92 5.82
C ILE A 616 -19.37 1.64 6.76
N GLN A 617 -19.43 0.57 7.57
CA GLN A 617 -18.31 0.16 8.41
C GLN A 617 -17.04 -0.08 7.57
N GLY A 618 -17.13 -0.89 6.51
CA GLY A 618 -16.00 -1.12 5.60
C GLY A 618 -15.47 0.15 4.93
N THR A 619 -16.33 1.16 4.70
CA THR A 619 -15.95 2.48 4.19
C THR A 619 -15.21 3.32 5.24
N ILE A 620 -15.63 3.26 6.52
CA ILE A 620 -14.93 3.89 7.65
C ILE A 620 -13.54 3.26 7.80
N ASP A 621 -13.46 1.92 7.82
CA ASP A 621 -12.20 1.17 7.94
C ASP A 621 -11.25 1.44 6.76
N LEU A 622 -11.79 1.56 5.53
CA LEU A 622 -11.01 1.96 4.36
C LEU A 622 -10.47 3.39 4.50
N GLN A 623 -11.29 4.35 4.93
CA GLN A 623 -10.85 5.73 5.12
C GLN A 623 -9.77 5.83 6.21
N LYS A 624 -9.95 5.16 7.36
CA LYS A 624 -8.94 5.12 8.43
C LYS A 624 -7.59 4.60 7.92
N ARG A 625 -7.58 3.46 7.22
CA ARG A 625 -6.37 2.88 6.62
C ARG A 625 -5.73 3.79 5.57
N LEU A 626 -6.51 4.45 4.72
CA LEU A 626 -5.97 5.39 3.70
C LEU A 626 -5.47 6.71 4.31
N LYS A 627 -6.11 7.24 5.37
CA LYS A 627 -5.61 8.39 6.15
C LYS A 627 -4.26 8.06 6.78
N GLN A 628 -4.13 6.87 7.37
CA GLN A 628 -2.92 6.40 8.07
C GLN A 628 -1.89 5.69 7.16
N SER A 629 -2.11 5.64 5.84
CA SER A 629 -1.26 4.91 4.89
C SER A 629 0.20 5.36 4.92
N ILE A 630 1.12 4.39 4.99
CA ILE A 630 2.55 4.67 4.81
C ILE A 630 2.87 5.21 3.41
N CYS A 631 2.19 4.73 2.38
CA CYS A 631 2.34 5.20 1.00
C CYS A 631 2.00 6.69 0.90
N ARG A 632 0.90 7.14 1.54
CA ARG A 632 0.50 8.57 1.66
C ARG A 632 1.64 9.43 2.22
N ARG A 633 2.30 8.97 3.28
CA ARG A 633 3.44 9.67 3.90
C ARG A 633 4.68 9.68 3.01
N MET A 634 5.07 8.52 2.50
CA MET A 634 6.28 8.37 1.67
C MET A 634 6.20 9.27 0.45
N TRP A 635 5.07 9.32 -0.24
CA TRP A 635 4.89 10.13 -1.44
C TRP A 635 4.90 11.63 -1.16
N ALA A 636 4.36 12.08 -0.03
CA ALA A 636 4.44 13.47 0.39
C ALA A 636 5.90 13.90 0.65
N LEU A 637 6.69 13.02 1.27
CA LEU A 637 8.12 13.25 1.51
C LEU A 637 8.95 13.19 0.21
N ASP A 638 8.70 12.20 -0.64
CA ASP A 638 9.45 12.00 -1.90
C ASP A 638 9.12 13.05 -2.96
N VAL A 639 7.89 13.53 -3.09
CA VAL A 639 7.58 14.63 -4.03
C VAL A 639 8.26 15.93 -3.61
N ARG A 640 8.39 16.17 -2.30
CA ARG A 640 9.13 17.31 -1.74
C ARG A 640 10.65 17.14 -1.90
N ARG A 641 11.19 15.91 -1.79
CA ARG A 641 12.58 15.57 -2.14
C ARG A 641 12.87 15.80 -3.63
N ILE A 642 11.98 15.35 -4.52
CA ILE A 642 12.06 15.62 -5.97
C ILE A 642 12.08 17.12 -6.22
N GLN A 643 11.23 17.91 -5.56
CA GLN A 643 11.25 19.36 -5.70
C GLN A 643 12.60 19.98 -5.30
N ARG A 644 13.29 19.45 -4.28
CA ARG A 644 14.62 19.93 -3.88
C ARG A 644 15.70 19.57 -4.88
N LEU A 645 15.67 18.35 -5.43
CA LEU A 645 16.72 17.83 -6.32
C LEU A 645 16.55 18.30 -7.77
N ALA A 646 15.35 18.14 -8.35
CA ALA A 646 15.06 18.40 -9.76
C ALA A 646 14.31 19.73 -10.02
N GLY A 647 13.78 20.39 -8.99
CA GLY A 647 13.01 21.64 -9.13
C GLY A 647 11.53 21.41 -9.42
N GLY A 648 10.91 22.29 -10.22
CA GLY A 648 9.47 22.26 -10.51
C GLY A 648 8.61 23.00 -9.47
N ASP A 649 7.33 22.66 -9.42
CA ASP A 649 6.31 23.42 -8.69
C ASP A 649 6.47 23.35 -7.15
N PRO A 650 6.09 24.38 -6.39
CA PRO A 650 6.12 24.34 -4.92
C PRO A 650 5.22 23.25 -4.29
N MET A 651 5.83 22.28 -3.62
CA MET A 651 5.14 21.15 -2.96
C MET A 651 4.75 21.44 -1.49
N GLY A 652 4.54 22.72 -1.15
CA GLY A 652 4.16 23.17 0.20
C GLY A 652 2.81 22.61 0.67
N ARG A 653 1.87 22.36 -0.26
CA ARG A 653 0.52 21.82 0.05
C ARG A 653 0.50 20.40 0.65
N TYR A 654 1.65 19.74 0.74
CA TYR A 654 1.81 18.40 1.32
C TYR A 654 2.63 18.42 2.63
N GLU A 655 2.95 19.61 3.15
CA GLU A 655 3.73 19.82 4.38
C GLU A 655 3.09 19.15 5.61
N ASP A 656 1.78 19.36 5.82
CA ASP A 656 1.05 18.76 6.93
C ASP A 656 1.14 17.24 6.85
N MET A 657 0.83 16.65 5.69
CA MET A 657 0.87 15.21 5.42
C MET A 657 2.26 14.59 5.63
N ALA A 658 3.33 15.29 5.23
CA ALA A 658 4.70 14.87 5.49
C ALA A 658 5.03 14.87 6.99
N ARG A 659 4.44 15.79 7.77
CA ARG A 659 4.64 15.91 9.21
C ARG A 659 3.72 15.01 10.06
N ASP A 660 2.54 14.59 9.57
CA ASP A 660 1.25 14.34 10.30
C ASP A 660 1.17 13.34 11.50
N THR A 661 2.33 12.89 12.02
CA THR A 661 2.64 12.18 13.28
C THR A 661 1.81 10.96 13.74
N SER A 662 0.69 10.65 13.10
CA SER A 662 -0.16 9.48 13.39
C SER A 662 0.57 8.13 13.30
N PRO A 663 0.03 7.07 13.92
CA PRO A 663 0.35 5.69 13.57
C PRO A 663 0.24 5.45 12.06
N LEU A 664 1.05 4.51 11.57
CA LEU A 664 1.13 4.14 10.16
C LEU A 664 0.49 2.78 9.92
N VAL A 665 -0.15 2.63 8.76
CA VAL A 665 -0.68 1.37 8.26
C VAL A 665 0.01 1.06 6.94
N ASP A 666 0.60 -0.13 6.84
CA ASP A 666 1.20 -0.63 5.60
C ASP A 666 0.24 -1.60 4.90
N GLN A 667 -0.17 -1.26 3.68
CA GLN A 667 -1.06 -2.05 2.84
C GLN A 667 -0.42 -2.42 1.50
N ARG A 668 0.91 -2.30 1.37
CA ARG A 668 1.63 -2.69 0.16
C ARG A 668 1.56 -4.21 0.01
N ILE A 669 1.04 -4.66 -1.12
CA ILE A 669 0.90 -6.09 -1.43
C ILE A 669 1.92 -6.46 -2.51
N PHE A 670 2.59 -7.59 -2.31
CA PHE A 670 3.73 -8.05 -3.12
C PHE A 670 3.44 -9.36 -3.89
N ASP A 671 2.19 -9.84 -3.84
CA ASP A 671 1.70 -11.08 -4.45
C ASP A 671 1.57 -11.02 -5.99
N ALA A 672 1.58 -9.83 -6.57
CA ALA A 672 1.52 -9.61 -8.02
C ALA A 672 2.76 -10.13 -8.79
N PHE A 673 3.85 -10.48 -8.10
CA PHE A 673 5.02 -11.13 -8.70
C PHE A 673 4.85 -12.65 -8.68
N MET A 674 5.25 -13.34 -9.76
CA MET A 674 5.33 -14.80 -9.72
C MET A 674 6.33 -15.24 -8.65
N ASN A 675 5.87 -16.06 -7.71
CA ASN A 675 6.67 -16.58 -6.62
C ASN A 675 6.60 -18.11 -6.58
N CYS A 676 7.60 -18.74 -7.18
CA CYS A 676 7.81 -20.20 -7.18
C CYS A 676 8.85 -20.65 -6.14
N GLU A 677 9.28 -19.78 -5.21
CA GLU A 677 10.16 -20.20 -4.11
C GLU A 677 9.44 -21.20 -3.18
N VAL A 678 10.20 -22.08 -2.53
CA VAL A 678 9.63 -22.98 -1.51
C VAL A 678 9.02 -22.18 -0.34
N PRO A 679 7.87 -22.59 0.22
CA PRO A 679 7.30 -21.93 1.40
C PRO A 679 8.29 -21.81 2.57
N GLY A 680 8.22 -20.69 3.30
CA GLY A 680 9.11 -20.38 4.42
C GLY A 680 10.43 -19.71 4.04
N GLN A 681 10.79 -19.65 2.76
CA GLN A 681 11.92 -18.85 2.27
C GLN A 681 11.50 -17.41 1.91
N PRO A 682 12.44 -16.44 1.87
CA PRO A 682 12.20 -15.10 1.34
C PRO A 682 11.60 -15.15 -0.07
N THR A 683 10.53 -14.38 -0.28
CA THR A 683 9.78 -14.37 -1.52
C THR A 683 10.59 -13.74 -2.66
N PHE A 684 10.29 -14.14 -3.91
CA PHE A 684 11.14 -13.76 -5.05
C PHE A 684 11.29 -12.23 -5.24
N GLU A 685 10.27 -11.43 -4.93
CA GLU A 685 10.33 -9.98 -5.13
C GLU A 685 11.24 -9.27 -4.12
N GLU A 686 11.54 -9.89 -2.97
CA GLU A 686 12.54 -9.35 -2.02
C GLU A 686 13.91 -9.22 -2.68
N ARG A 687 14.24 -10.16 -3.59
CA ARG A 687 15.52 -10.21 -4.33
C ARG A 687 15.62 -9.14 -5.41
N THR A 688 14.49 -8.71 -5.96
CA THR A 688 14.39 -7.65 -6.98
C THR A 688 14.08 -6.28 -6.38
N ARG A 689 13.76 -6.21 -5.08
CA ARG A 689 13.54 -4.98 -4.32
C ARG A 689 14.75 -4.03 -4.38
N VAL A 690 14.45 -2.74 -4.38
CA VAL A 690 15.43 -1.63 -4.42
C VAL A 690 15.82 -1.29 -2.98
N GLY A 691 16.71 -2.09 -2.39
CA GLY A 691 17.13 -1.95 -0.99
C GLY A 691 16.11 -2.44 0.04
N PRO A 692 16.37 -2.23 1.35
CA PRO A 692 15.48 -2.67 2.43
C PRO A 692 14.12 -1.98 2.37
N LEU A 693 13.05 -2.62 2.86
CA LEU A 693 11.68 -2.11 2.71
C LEU A 693 11.43 -0.91 3.64
N PRO A 694 11.17 0.31 3.14
CA PRO A 694 10.94 1.46 4.00
C PRO A 694 9.68 1.28 4.86
N ARG A 695 9.81 1.37 6.19
CA ARG A 695 8.69 1.40 7.14
C ARG A 695 8.79 2.64 8.04
N ASP A 696 8.36 2.54 9.29
CA ASP A 696 8.22 3.65 10.23
C ASP A 696 9.52 4.42 10.48
N GLN A 697 10.66 3.71 10.56
CA GLN A 697 11.95 4.32 10.83
C GLN A 697 12.36 5.21 9.65
N TRP A 698 12.23 4.72 8.41
CA TRP A 698 12.52 5.52 7.21
C TRP A 698 11.65 6.78 7.13
N VAL A 699 10.37 6.69 7.51
CA VAL A 699 9.44 7.83 7.55
C VAL A 699 9.87 8.86 8.61
N LYS A 700 10.29 8.43 9.82
CA LYS A 700 10.83 9.33 10.85
C LYS A 700 12.07 10.10 10.35
N SER A 701 13.04 9.41 9.76
CA SER A 701 14.30 10.00 9.25
C SER A 701 14.06 10.97 8.09
N SER A 702 13.18 10.58 7.15
CA SER A 702 12.82 11.45 6.03
C SER A 702 12.01 12.67 6.48
N ARG A 703 11.12 12.53 7.47
CA ARG A 703 10.38 13.65 8.08
C ARG A 703 11.31 14.65 8.78
N MET A 704 12.30 14.17 9.53
CA MET A 704 13.33 15.03 10.15
C MET A 704 14.10 15.82 9.06
N THR A 705 14.52 15.13 7.99
CA THR A 705 15.23 15.77 6.87
C THR A 705 14.36 16.81 6.15
N ASP A 706 13.07 16.52 5.93
CA ASP A 706 12.15 17.47 5.30
C ASP A 706 11.88 18.70 6.19
N HIS A 707 11.77 18.49 7.50
CA HIS A 707 11.63 19.55 8.48
C HIS A 707 12.86 20.49 8.53
N LEU A 708 14.08 19.93 8.48
CA LEU A 708 15.32 20.69 8.34
C LEU A 708 15.26 21.66 7.15
N PHE A 709 14.76 21.21 5.99
CA PHE A 709 14.63 22.07 4.82
C PHE A 709 13.59 23.18 4.99
N ASP A 710 12.47 22.94 5.67
CA ASP A 710 11.48 23.98 5.94
C ASP A 710 12.04 25.05 6.89
N LEU A 711 12.78 24.65 7.93
CA LEU A 711 13.48 25.60 8.81
C LEU A 711 14.48 26.45 8.02
N LEU A 712 15.39 25.81 7.26
CA LEU A 712 16.41 26.51 6.45
C LEU A 712 15.81 27.45 5.39
N LYS A 713 14.70 27.05 4.74
CA LYS A 713 13.94 27.91 3.80
C LYS A 713 13.29 29.09 4.51
N THR A 714 12.68 28.87 5.68
CA THR A 714 12.00 29.91 6.48
C THR A 714 13.00 30.96 6.97
N MET A 715 14.15 30.52 7.48
CA MET A 715 15.28 31.39 7.85
C MET A 715 15.83 32.15 6.64
N THR A 716 15.99 31.46 5.50
CA THR A 716 16.44 32.09 4.26
C THR A 716 15.49 33.18 3.75
N ALA A 717 14.18 32.99 3.94
CA ALA A 717 13.13 33.92 3.56
C ALA A 717 12.82 35.00 4.63
N GLN A 718 13.55 35.03 5.76
CA GLN A 718 13.34 35.95 6.89
C GLN A 718 11.91 35.94 7.47
N LYS A 719 11.19 34.82 7.32
CA LYS A 719 9.86 34.66 7.91
C LYS A 719 9.97 34.31 9.40
N PRO A 720 9.05 34.75 10.26
CA PRO A 720 9.01 34.30 11.65
C PRO A 720 8.77 32.79 11.69
N VAL A 721 9.59 32.07 12.45
CA VAL A 721 9.40 30.64 12.74
C VAL A 721 8.28 30.54 13.78
N SER A 722 7.14 29.97 13.39
CA SER A 722 5.89 29.98 14.18
C SER A 722 5.97 29.13 15.46
N VAL A 723 6.70 28.02 15.41
CA VAL A 723 6.88 27.06 16.50
C VAL A 723 8.34 26.62 16.49
N GLU A 724 9.00 26.60 17.65
CA GLU A 724 10.35 26.06 17.77
C GLU A 724 10.32 24.53 17.60
N PRO A 725 11.08 23.95 16.64
CA PRO A 725 11.07 22.51 16.44
C PRO A 725 11.70 21.76 17.62
N GLU A 726 11.05 20.66 18.02
CA GLU A 726 11.69 19.66 18.89
C GLU A 726 12.82 18.97 18.12
N LEU A 727 14.01 18.92 18.72
CA LEU A 727 15.14 18.16 18.20
C LEU A 727 14.94 16.68 18.55
N PRO A 728 14.73 15.78 17.58
CA PRO A 728 14.59 14.35 17.87
C PRO A 728 15.92 13.77 18.35
N SER A 729 15.87 12.70 19.14
CA SER A 729 17.10 11.98 19.53
C SER A 729 17.71 11.23 18.34
N LEU A 730 18.97 10.84 18.45
CA LEU A 730 19.60 10.00 17.45
C LEU A 730 18.90 8.64 17.32
N GLU A 731 18.33 8.10 18.41
CA GLU A 731 17.60 6.83 18.42
C GLU A 731 16.22 6.94 17.75
N ASP A 732 15.56 8.11 17.83
CA ASP A 732 14.32 8.38 17.08
C ASP A 732 14.55 8.38 15.56
N VAL A 733 15.73 8.84 15.13
CA VAL A 733 16.13 9.02 13.73
C VAL A 733 16.83 7.79 13.15
N VAL A 734 17.64 7.08 13.95
CA VAL A 734 18.34 5.86 13.59
C VAL A 734 18.18 4.83 14.72
N GLY A 735 16.95 4.34 14.86
CA GLY A 735 16.60 3.29 15.82
C GLY A 735 17.11 1.90 15.42
N PRO A 736 16.85 0.85 16.23
CA PRO A 736 17.36 -0.50 16.01
C PRO A 736 16.93 -1.13 14.68
N ASN A 737 15.77 -0.73 14.13
CA ASN A 737 15.26 -1.22 12.85
C ASN A 737 15.88 -0.54 11.62
N ALA A 738 16.76 0.46 11.79
CA ALA A 738 17.25 1.29 10.68
C ALA A 738 17.88 0.45 9.55
N GLU A 739 18.70 -0.56 9.87
CA GLU A 739 19.34 -1.42 8.86
C GLU A 739 18.35 -2.31 8.09
N ALA A 740 17.19 -2.62 8.67
CA ALA A 740 16.13 -3.42 8.04
C ALA A 740 15.19 -2.59 7.13
N GLU A 741 15.23 -1.25 7.25
CA GLU A 741 14.30 -0.35 6.54
C GLU A 741 15.01 0.67 5.61
N MET A 742 16.27 1.00 5.92
CA MET A 742 17.03 2.08 5.29
C MET A 742 18.33 1.55 4.67
N THR A 743 18.79 2.17 3.59
CA THR A 743 20.12 1.88 3.04
C THR A 743 21.23 2.48 3.93
N PRO A 744 22.48 2.00 3.84
CA PRO A 744 23.61 2.63 4.54
C PRO A 744 23.74 4.13 4.25
N SER A 745 23.50 4.55 3.00
CA SER A 745 23.50 5.96 2.58
C SER A 745 22.37 6.77 3.22
N GLU A 746 21.16 6.20 3.35
CA GLU A 746 20.04 6.83 4.07
C GLU A 746 20.34 6.98 5.57
N ILE A 747 20.98 5.98 6.19
CA ILE A 747 21.40 6.02 7.61
C ILE A 747 22.47 7.10 7.84
N GLU A 748 23.50 7.14 6.99
CA GLU A 748 24.55 8.15 7.04
C GLU A 748 23.98 9.57 6.84
N SER A 749 23.11 9.75 5.84
CA SER A 749 22.44 11.03 5.57
C SER A 749 21.53 11.46 6.71
N ALA A 750 20.81 10.54 7.35
CA ALA A 750 19.99 10.85 8.52
C ALA A 750 20.83 11.37 9.70
N LYS A 751 22.03 10.79 9.94
CA LYS A 751 22.97 11.23 10.98
C LYS A 751 23.52 12.64 10.69
N VAL A 752 23.97 12.91 9.46
CA VAL A 752 24.50 14.24 9.12
C VAL A 752 23.38 15.28 9.10
N ASN A 753 22.20 14.98 8.54
CA ASN A 753 21.07 15.92 8.52
C ASN A 753 20.57 16.26 9.93
N LEU A 754 20.64 15.32 10.89
CA LEU A 754 20.38 15.63 12.31
C LEU A 754 21.39 16.64 12.86
N SER A 755 22.68 16.49 12.55
CA SER A 755 23.71 17.47 12.93
C SER A 755 23.47 18.85 12.30
N ILE A 756 23.06 18.89 11.02
CA ILE A 756 22.69 20.13 10.32
C ILE A 756 21.46 20.79 10.95
N LEU A 757 20.47 19.99 11.40
CA LEU A 757 19.28 20.48 12.09
C LEU A 757 19.64 21.12 13.44
N THR A 758 20.50 20.49 14.24
CA THR A 758 21.05 21.07 15.48
C THR A 758 21.72 22.44 15.21
N LEU A 759 22.55 22.54 14.16
CA LEU A 759 23.21 23.80 13.78
C LEU A 759 22.20 24.86 13.31
N ALA A 760 21.16 24.48 12.55
CA ALA A 760 20.11 25.38 12.09
C ALA A 760 19.26 25.93 13.24
N LEU A 761 18.90 25.07 14.21
CA LEU A 761 18.16 25.46 15.41
C LEU A 761 18.98 26.42 16.30
N PHE A 762 20.27 26.17 16.47
CA PHE A 762 21.17 27.09 17.17
C PHE A 762 21.27 28.46 16.48
N LEU A 763 21.41 28.50 15.15
CA LEU A 763 21.37 29.76 14.38
C LEU A 763 20.03 30.51 14.52
N ASN A 764 18.92 29.77 14.68
CA ASN A 764 17.59 30.31 14.94
C ASN A 764 17.40 30.81 16.40
N GLY A 765 18.42 30.68 17.24
CA GLY A 765 18.45 31.16 18.63
C GLY A 765 17.78 30.24 19.63
N SER A 766 17.73 28.93 19.33
CA SER A 766 17.29 27.91 20.28
C SER A 766 18.13 27.92 21.56
N LYS A 767 17.49 27.71 22.71
CA LYS A 767 18.16 27.65 24.03
C LYS A 767 18.43 26.24 24.53
N SER A 768 17.89 25.21 23.88
CA SER A 768 18.11 23.81 24.25
C SER A 768 19.47 23.27 23.79
N ILE A 769 20.13 23.97 22.87
CA ILE A 769 21.39 23.56 22.23
C ILE A 769 22.55 24.35 22.84
N ASN A 770 23.55 23.64 23.36
CA ASN A 770 24.73 24.24 23.97
C ASN A 770 25.90 24.38 22.96
N SER A 771 26.96 25.11 23.32
CA SER A 771 28.10 25.34 22.41
C SER A 771 28.89 24.07 22.11
N GLU A 772 28.97 23.14 23.07
CA GLU A 772 29.69 21.87 22.92
C GLU A 772 29.03 20.97 21.87
N GLN A 773 27.70 20.88 21.86
CA GLN A 773 26.92 20.19 20.82
C GLN A 773 27.12 20.83 19.45
N VAL A 774 27.25 22.15 19.37
CA VAL A 774 27.55 22.87 18.11
C VAL A 774 28.94 22.48 17.59
N ASP A 775 29.96 22.49 18.45
CA ASP A 775 31.33 22.14 18.06
C ASP A 775 31.44 20.66 17.63
N VAL A 776 30.74 19.75 18.32
CA VAL A 776 30.62 18.33 17.93
C VAL A 776 29.91 18.19 16.59
N CYS A 777 28.77 18.86 16.38
CA CYS A 777 28.04 18.77 15.11
C CYS A 777 28.84 19.35 13.93
N LEU A 778 29.58 20.46 14.14
CA LEU A 778 30.46 21.01 13.10
C LEU A 778 31.59 20.03 12.75
N THR A 779 32.17 19.36 13.74
CA THR A 779 33.23 18.35 13.54
C THR A 779 32.70 17.14 12.76
N LEU A 780 31.55 16.57 13.15
CA LEU A 780 30.92 15.44 12.46
C LEU A 780 30.55 15.75 11.00
N VAL A 781 30.08 16.98 10.73
CA VAL A 781 29.78 17.44 9.36
C VAL A 781 31.07 17.61 8.54
N GLU A 782 32.16 18.08 9.16
CA GLU A 782 33.46 18.21 8.51
C GLU A 782 34.06 16.84 8.15
N GLU A 783 34.03 15.89 9.09
CA GLU A 783 34.46 14.49 8.88
C GLU A 783 33.64 13.80 7.78
N TRP A 784 32.32 13.99 7.76
CA TRP A 784 31.45 13.49 6.70
C TRP A 784 31.83 14.09 5.32
N LEU A 785 32.05 15.41 5.25
CA LEU A 785 32.46 16.05 3.99
C LEU A 785 33.84 15.56 3.52
N ASP A 786 34.82 15.39 4.42
CA ASP A 786 36.14 14.86 4.09
C ASP A 786 36.07 13.40 3.58
N SER A 787 35.24 12.58 4.22
CA SER A 787 34.92 11.23 3.73
C SER A 787 34.30 11.27 2.32
N LYS A 788 33.33 12.15 2.09
CA LYS A 788 32.69 12.28 0.77
C LYS A 788 33.62 12.87 -0.30
N ILE A 789 34.57 13.72 0.05
CA ILE A 789 35.63 14.16 -0.88
C ILE A 789 36.44 12.94 -1.34
N LYS A 790 36.85 12.06 -0.42
CA LYS A 790 37.58 10.82 -0.75
C LYS A 790 36.75 9.88 -1.62
N ASP A 791 35.49 9.63 -1.24
CA ASP A 791 34.56 8.75 -1.98
C ASP A 791 34.39 9.17 -3.45
N VAL A 792 34.34 10.48 -3.73
CA VAL A 792 34.15 11.04 -5.09
C VAL A 792 35.45 11.45 -5.78
N THR A 793 36.62 11.30 -5.15
CA THR A 793 37.88 11.64 -5.81
C THR A 793 38.19 10.61 -6.88
N VAL A 794 38.40 11.09 -8.11
CA VAL A 794 38.67 10.25 -9.29
C VAL A 794 40.18 10.05 -9.42
N SER A 795 40.62 8.80 -9.57
CA SER A 795 42.01 8.41 -9.81
C SER A 795 42.44 8.63 -11.27
N ASP A 796 43.74 8.47 -11.56
CA ASP A 796 44.29 8.55 -12.93
C ASP A 796 43.60 7.60 -13.94
N ALA A 797 42.96 6.52 -13.44
CA ALA A 797 42.18 5.57 -14.24
C ALA A 797 40.75 6.04 -14.57
N ASN A 798 40.38 7.29 -14.27
CA ASN A 798 39.00 7.82 -14.34
C ASN A 798 37.97 7.06 -13.47
N VAL A 799 38.43 6.37 -12.43
CA VAL A 799 37.58 5.62 -11.48
C VAL A 799 37.75 6.18 -10.06
N SER A 800 36.64 6.29 -9.32
CA SER A 800 36.58 6.67 -7.90
C SER A 800 36.13 5.49 -7.02
N PRO A 801 36.33 5.57 -5.69
CA PRO A 801 35.79 4.58 -4.75
C PRO A 801 34.27 4.39 -4.86
N VAL A 802 33.49 5.47 -5.02
CA VAL A 802 32.02 5.36 -5.18
C VAL A 802 31.65 4.64 -6.48
N MET A 803 32.39 4.87 -7.58
CA MET A 803 32.18 4.13 -8.83
C MET A 803 32.51 2.64 -8.65
N SER A 804 33.69 2.29 -8.13
CA SER A 804 34.07 0.88 -7.92
C SER A 804 33.09 0.10 -7.05
N ASN A 805 32.54 0.73 -6.02
CA ASN A 805 31.65 0.06 -5.06
C ASN A 805 30.18 -0.01 -5.50
N THR A 806 29.76 0.80 -6.49
CA THR A 806 28.31 0.96 -6.80
C THR A 806 27.95 1.00 -8.29
N ALA A 807 28.91 1.03 -9.22
CA ALA A 807 28.64 1.01 -10.65
C ALA A 807 28.59 -0.43 -11.21
N ILE A 808 27.81 -0.60 -12.27
CA ILE A 808 27.74 -1.83 -13.08
C ILE A 808 29.05 -1.97 -13.86
N SER A 809 29.68 -3.13 -13.79
CA SER A 809 30.90 -3.46 -14.54
C SER A 809 30.63 -4.63 -15.48
N LEU A 810 30.73 -4.41 -16.80
CA LEU A 810 30.52 -5.48 -17.81
C LEU A 810 31.76 -6.37 -17.96
N LYS A 811 32.93 -5.82 -17.62
CA LYS A 811 34.23 -6.51 -17.60
C LYS A 811 34.78 -6.42 -16.16
N PRO A 812 35.57 -7.40 -15.70
CA PRO A 812 36.17 -7.36 -14.38
C PRO A 812 36.86 -6.02 -14.09
N GLU A 813 36.65 -5.52 -12.87
CA GLU A 813 37.31 -4.31 -12.34
C GLU A 813 37.09 -2.99 -13.12
N THR A 814 36.18 -2.96 -14.11
CA THR A 814 36.00 -1.80 -15.01
C THR A 814 34.56 -1.24 -14.95
N PRO A 815 34.29 -0.21 -14.11
CA PRO A 815 33.00 0.48 -14.03
C PRO A 815 32.54 0.99 -15.39
N THR A 816 31.43 0.47 -15.90
CA THR A 816 30.90 0.76 -17.24
C THR A 816 29.67 1.67 -17.20
N ALA A 817 28.74 1.41 -16.27
CA ALA A 817 27.44 2.08 -16.21
C ALA A 817 26.96 2.30 -14.76
N PRO A 818 26.05 3.26 -14.48
CA PRO A 818 25.53 3.49 -13.14
C PRO A 818 24.51 2.41 -12.74
N SER A 819 24.57 1.92 -11.49
CA SER A 819 23.45 1.15 -10.90
C SER A 819 22.52 2.06 -10.10
N TRP A 820 21.42 1.50 -9.60
CA TRP A 820 20.57 2.18 -8.62
C TRP A 820 21.32 2.64 -7.37
N ARG A 821 22.35 1.90 -6.92
CA ARG A 821 23.13 2.25 -5.72
C ARG A 821 23.99 3.48 -5.95
N TYR A 822 24.55 3.61 -7.16
CA TYR A 822 25.32 4.78 -7.57
C TYR A 822 24.42 6.02 -7.58
N PHE A 823 23.26 5.95 -8.24
CA PHE A 823 22.30 7.05 -8.24
C PHE A 823 21.82 7.39 -6.82
N HIS A 824 21.33 6.40 -6.07
CA HIS A 824 20.77 6.59 -4.74
C HIS A 824 21.77 7.21 -3.77
N SER A 825 23.00 6.69 -3.70
CA SER A 825 24.04 7.22 -2.81
C SER A 825 24.38 8.67 -3.14
N LEU A 826 24.55 9.01 -4.42
CA LEU A 826 24.92 10.36 -4.84
C LEU A 826 23.76 11.36 -4.73
N PHE A 827 22.52 10.99 -5.05
CA PHE A 827 21.36 11.87 -4.84
C PHE A 827 21.09 12.14 -3.36
N ILE A 828 21.30 11.15 -2.48
CA ILE A 828 21.22 11.33 -1.02
C ILE A 828 22.30 12.28 -0.51
N VAL A 829 23.55 12.14 -0.96
CA VAL A 829 24.64 13.11 -0.67
C VAL A 829 24.27 14.50 -1.19
N LEU A 830 23.74 14.63 -2.41
CA LEU A 830 23.33 15.91 -3.00
C LEU A 830 22.19 16.60 -2.23
N ASP A 831 21.20 15.87 -1.70
CA ASP A 831 20.17 16.44 -0.82
C ASP A 831 20.83 17.01 0.46
N SER A 832 21.70 16.24 1.13
CA SER A 832 22.45 16.71 2.30
C SER A 832 23.38 17.90 2.02
N LEU A 833 24.09 17.92 0.88
CA LEU A 833 24.91 19.08 0.46
C LEU A 833 24.06 20.33 0.21
N LYS A 834 22.81 20.18 -0.24
CA LYS A 834 21.88 21.30 -0.44
C LYS A 834 21.39 21.88 0.89
N ALA A 835 21.19 21.04 1.90
CA ALA A 835 20.96 21.52 3.27
C ALA A 835 22.19 22.26 3.81
N MET A 836 23.41 21.77 3.57
CA MET A 836 24.66 22.45 3.93
C MET A 836 24.84 23.80 3.23
N SER A 837 24.57 23.87 1.93
CA SER A 837 24.58 25.11 1.14
C SER A 837 23.68 26.19 1.75
N LEU A 838 22.43 25.82 2.08
CA LEU A 838 21.48 26.70 2.75
C LEU A 838 21.94 27.09 4.17
N LEU A 839 22.45 26.15 4.97
CA LEU A 839 22.98 26.42 6.31
C LEU A 839 24.12 27.44 6.26
N CYS A 840 25.12 27.24 5.41
CA CYS A 840 26.23 28.17 5.23
C CYS A 840 25.75 29.55 4.75
N THR A 841 24.78 29.59 3.84
CA THR A 841 24.18 30.84 3.34
C THR A 841 23.40 31.59 4.45
N VAL A 842 22.81 30.89 5.40
CA VAL A 842 22.15 31.49 6.59
C VAL A 842 23.19 31.93 7.62
N ALA A 843 24.21 31.12 7.90
CA ALA A 843 25.26 31.38 8.89
C ALA A 843 26.17 32.57 8.53
N LEU A 844 26.45 32.78 7.23
CA LEU A 844 27.27 33.90 6.75
C LEU A 844 26.49 35.22 6.62
N ARG A 845 25.15 35.20 6.77
CA ARG A 845 24.32 36.41 6.70
C ARG A 845 24.36 37.21 8.00
N LYS A 846 24.35 38.55 7.87
CA LYS A 846 24.21 39.46 9.02
C LYS A 846 22.77 39.38 9.55
N GLY A 847 22.63 39.04 10.84
CA GLY A 847 21.32 39.05 11.54
C GLY A 847 20.83 37.70 12.09
N SER A 848 21.62 36.63 12.03
CA SER A 848 21.31 35.38 12.76
C SER A 848 21.30 35.61 14.27
N LYS A 849 20.47 34.85 15.00
CA LYS A 849 20.39 34.95 16.47
C LYS A 849 21.55 34.21 17.14
N GLY A 850 21.87 33.00 16.66
CA GLY A 850 23.12 32.30 16.98
C GLY A 850 24.26 32.74 16.04
N LYS A 851 25.52 32.49 16.45
CA LYS A 851 26.71 32.74 15.62
C LYS A 851 27.59 31.48 15.60
N LEU A 852 27.83 30.94 14.40
CA LEU A 852 28.80 29.87 14.18
C LEU A 852 30.20 30.46 13.87
N PRO A 853 31.31 29.73 14.09
CA PRO A 853 32.65 30.20 13.75
C PRO A 853 32.80 30.46 12.25
N LYS A 854 32.99 31.73 11.86
CA LYS A 854 32.98 32.15 10.44
C LYS A 854 33.99 31.38 9.58
N THR A 855 35.21 31.19 10.06
CA THR A 855 36.28 30.46 9.37
C THR A 855 35.92 28.99 9.10
N GLN A 856 35.23 28.34 10.05
CA GLN A 856 34.78 26.96 9.90
C GLN A 856 33.60 26.86 8.94
N VAL A 857 32.64 27.80 8.98
CA VAL A 857 31.55 27.87 7.99
C VAL A 857 32.07 28.10 6.58
N GLU A 858 33.09 28.96 6.40
CA GLU A 858 33.74 29.16 5.09
C GLU A 858 34.41 27.87 4.60
N LYS A 859 35.14 27.16 5.47
CA LYS A 859 35.74 25.84 5.17
C LYS A 859 34.68 24.80 4.78
N LEU A 860 33.59 24.66 5.54
CA LEU A 860 32.49 23.75 5.22
C LEU A 860 31.84 24.09 3.87
N ALA A 861 31.71 25.37 3.53
CA ALA A 861 31.21 25.81 2.23
C ALA A 861 32.17 25.52 1.07
N ASP A 862 33.49 25.60 1.28
CA ASP A 862 34.50 25.14 0.31
C ASP A 862 34.45 23.62 0.11
N MET A 863 34.41 22.84 1.19
CA MET A 863 34.32 21.37 1.13
C MET A 863 33.01 20.90 0.47
N THR A 864 31.89 21.56 0.78
CA THR A 864 30.59 21.31 0.12
C THR A 864 30.68 21.50 -1.40
N ARG A 865 31.38 22.55 -1.87
CA ARG A 865 31.65 22.79 -3.30
C ARG A 865 32.60 21.74 -3.91
N GLN A 866 33.60 21.28 -3.15
CA GLN A 866 34.52 20.22 -3.61
C GLN A 866 33.78 18.89 -3.83
N VAL A 867 32.93 18.45 -2.89
CA VAL A 867 32.13 17.22 -3.09
C VAL A 867 31.21 17.36 -4.30
N HIS A 868 30.48 18.48 -4.44
CA HIS A 868 29.59 18.71 -5.60
C HIS A 868 30.34 18.67 -6.93
N GLN A 869 31.49 19.33 -7.02
CA GLN A 869 32.32 19.28 -8.23
C GLN A 869 32.89 17.87 -8.49
N GLY A 870 33.27 17.15 -7.44
CA GLY A 870 33.69 15.75 -7.53
C GLY A 870 32.60 14.86 -8.11
N VAL A 871 31.36 14.96 -7.61
CA VAL A 871 30.19 14.28 -8.20
C VAL A 871 30.03 14.62 -9.69
N ARG A 872 30.17 15.89 -10.08
CA ARG A 872 30.13 16.30 -11.50
C ARG A 872 31.25 15.68 -12.33
N THR A 873 32.44 15.47 -11.76
CA THR A 873 33.56 14.78 -12.45
C THR A 873 33.27 13.30 -12.64
N ASN A 874 32.74 12.61 -11.63
CA ASN A 874 32.32 11.20 -11.72
C ASN A 874 31.25 10.99 -12.79
N ILE A 875 30.25 11.87 -12.86
CA ILE A 875 29.22 11.82 -13.91
C ILE A 875 29.84 11.92 -15.31
N ARG A 876 30.82 12.81 -15.53
CA ARG A 876 31.50 12.93 -16.82
C ARG A 876 32.32 11.69 -17.17
N ALA A 877 33.06 11.14 -16.19
CA ALA A 877 33.83 9.91 -16.37
C ALA A 877 32.91 8.75 -16.78
N LEU A 878 31.83 8.50 -16.02
CA LEU A 878 30.91 7.41 -16.29
C LEU A 878 30.15 7.58 -17.61
N LYS A 879 29.79 8.83 -18.00
CA LYS A 879 29.28 9.09 -19.36
C LYS A 879 30.30 8.71 -20.44
N SER A 880 31.57 9.07 -20.28
CA SER A 880 32.61 8.67 -21.25
C SER A 880 32.86 7.17 -21.30
N HIS A 881 32.56 6.43 -20.22
CA HIS A 881 32.64 4.96 -20.19
C HIS A 881 31.45 4.33 -20.94
N ILE A 882 30.22 4.87 -20.79
CA ILE A 882 29.03 4.41 -21.53
C ILE A 882 29.21 4.63 -23.03
N SER A 883 29.60 5.84 -23.45
CA SER A 883 29.77 6.19 -24.86
C SER A 883 31.06 5.63 -25.50
N ALA A 884 31.78 4.72 -24.82
CA ALA A 884 33.02 4.14 -25.32
C ALA A 884 32.76 3.13 -26.47
N PRO A 885 33.63 3.06 -27.50
CA PRO A 885 33.47 2.10 -28.60
C PRO A 885 33.42 0.64 -28.11
N GLY A 886 32.41 -0.09 -28.57
CA GLY A 886 32.25 -1.52 -28.26
C GLY A 886 31.47 -1.83 -26.97
N VAL A 887 30.95 -0.84 -26.24
CA VAL A 887 30.07 -1.08 -25.08
C VAL A 887 28.76 -1.77 -25.49
N LEU A 888 28.12 -1.29 -26.57
CA LEU A 888 26.90 -1.91 -27.11
C LEU A 888 27.13 -3.40 -27.46
N GLY A 889 28.21 -3.69 -28.19
CA GLY A 889 28.61 -5.08 -28.50
C GLY A 889 28.92 -5.91 -27.24
N SER A 890 29.56 -5.30 -26.23
CA SER A 890 29.80 -5.96 -24.94
C SER A 890 28.50 -6.28 -24.19
N LEU A 891 27.44 -5.48 -24.35
CA LEU A 891 26.11 -5.75 -23.78
C LEU A 891 25.38 -6.88 -24.53
N THR A 892 25.40 -6.87 -25.86
CA THR A 892 24.80 -7.96 -26.66
C THR A 892 25.52 -9.29 -26.41
N ASP A 893 26.85 -9.28 -26.35
CA ASP A 893 27.67 -10.46 -26.02
C ASP A 893 27.40 -10.95 -24.60
N LEU A 894 27.25 -10.05 -23.62
CA LEU A 894 26.90 -10.39 -22.24
C LEU A 894 25.53 -11.09 -22.15
N VAL A 895 24.54 -10.63 -22.92
CA VAL A 895 23.21 -11.24 -22.92
C VAL A 895 23.26 -12.68 -23.43
N VAL A 896 23.92 -12.87 -24.58
CA VAL A 896 23.95 -14.14 -25.32
C VAL A 896 24.93 -15.15 -24.71
N ALA A 897 26.15 -14.73 -24.35
CA ALA A 897 27.26 -15.62 -23.97
C ALA A 897 27.70 -15.50 -22.51
N GLY A 898 27.03 -14.66 -21.70
CA GLY A 898 27.35 -14.47 -20.29
C GLY A 898 28.64 -13.69 -20.04
N SER A 899 28.97 -13.48 -18.76
CA SER A 899 30.21 -12.81 -18.36
C SER A 899 31.41 -13.72 -18.66
N GLY A 900 32.36 -13.24 -19.47
CA GLY A 900 33.61 -13.96 -19.75
C GLY A 900 33.49 -15.19 -20.66
N HIS A 901 32.36 -15.38 -21.35
CA HIS A 901 32.06 -16.59 -22.14
C HIS A 901 32.06 -17.90 -21.32
N GLU A 902 31.76 -17.82 -20.02
CA GLU A 902 31.75 -18.98 -19.10
C GLU A 902 30.48 -19.84 -19.16
N ASP A 903 29.53 -19.52 -20.02
CA ASP A 903 28.25 -20.23 -20.12
C ASP A 903 28.33 -21.49 -20.98
N GLY A 904 27.53 -22.49 -20.64
CA GLY A 904 27.40 -23.71 -21.43
C GLY A 904 26.93 -23.42 -22.86
N PRO A 905 27.45 -24.14 -23.88
CA PRO A 905 27.11 -23.91 -25.29
C PRO A 905 25.62 -24.11 -25.60
N GLN A 906 24.91 -24.88 -24.78
CA GLN A 906 23.47 -25.13 -24.90
C GLN A 906 22.64 -23.87 -24.58
N LEU A 907 22.91 -23.19 -23.46
CA LEU A 907 22.18 -21.98 -23.09
C LEU A 907 22.41 -20.86 -24.10
N ARG A 908 23.67 -20.68 -24.50
CA ARG A 908 24.03 -19.72 -25.56
C ARG A 908 23.23 -19.98 -26.84
N ALA A 909 23.24 -21.22 -27.34
CA ALA A 909 22.53 -21.59 -28.56
C ALA A 909 21.01 -21.41 -28.45
N GLU A 910 20.41 -21.58 -27.27
CA GLU A 910 18.97 -21.35 -27.10
C GLU A 910 18.62 -19.86 -26.94
N LEU A 911 19.50 -19.05 -26.33
CA LEU A 911 19.35 -17.59 -26.30
C LEU A 911 19.46 -16.99 -27.73
N GLU A 912 20.45 -17.42 -28.53
CA GLU A 912 20.61 -17.02 -29.94
C GLU A 912 19.38 -17.37 -30.81
N LYS A 913 18.63 -18.42 -30.45
CA LYS A 913 17.37 -18.82 -31.13
C LYS A 913 16.12 -18.14 -30.59
N THR A 914 16.15 -17.60 -29.37
CA THR A 914 14.98 -17.03 -28.68
C THR A 914 14.93 -15.52 -28.82
N LEU A 915 16.08 -14.87 -28.72
CA LEU A 915 16.24 -13.43 -28.82
C LEU A 915 16.49 -13.06 -30.29
N ASP A 916 15.67 -12.17 -30.84
CA ASP A 916 16.01 -11.53 -32.11
C ASP A 916 17.18 -10.55 -31.90
N MET A 917 18.24 -10.67 -32.71
CA MET A 917 19.44 -9.85 -32.54
C MET A 917 19.18 -8.36 -32.78
N SER A 918 18.27 -8.00 -33.69
CA SER A 918 17.95 -6.58 -33.95
C SER A 918 17.17 -5.95 -32.79
N ALA A 919 16.20 -6.68 -32.22
CA ALA A 919 15.50 -6.27 -31.01
C ALA A 919 16.45 -6.21 -29.79
N LEU A 920 17.43 -7.11 -29.71
CA LEU A 920 18.44 -7.11 -28.64
C LEU A 920 19.38 -5.89 -28.73
N GLU A 921 19.84 -5.53 -29.93
CA GLU A 921 20.61 -4.29 -30.15
C GLU A 921 19.82 -3.04 -29.75
N VAL A 922 18.53 -2.97 -30.11
CA VAL A 922 17.63 -1.87 -29.71
C VAL A 922 17.49 -1.81 -28.18
N PHE A 923 17.22 -2.93 -27.50
CA PHE A 923 17.16 -2.99 -26.04
C PHE A 923 18.45 -2.49 -25.37
N CYS A 924 19.61 -2.95 -25.83
CA CYS A 924 20.89 -2.52 -25.29
C CYS A 924 21.15 -1.02 -25.55
N GLY A 925 20.70 -0.49 -26.68
CA GLY A 925 20.73 0.94 -27.00
C GLY A 925 19.85 1.78 -26.06
N GLU A 926 18.57 1.40 -25.92
CA GLU A 926 17.63 2.07 -25.01
C GLU A 926 18.12 2.05 -23.54
N LEU A 927 18.77 0.95 -23.12
CA LEU A 927 19.38 0.85 -21.79
C LEU A 927 20.52 1.85 -21.60
N MET A 928 21.38 2.03 -22.61
CA MET A 928 22.46 3.02 -22.60
C MET A 928 21.92 4.46 -22.56
N GLU A 929 20.89 4.77 -23.36
CA GLU A 929 20.21 6.07 -23.34
C GLU A 929 19.63 6.38 -21.96
N SER A 930 18.96 5.41 -21.32
CA SER A 930 18.38 5.57 -19.98
C SER A 930 19.44 5.89 -18.90
N TRP A 931 20.63 5.30 -19.00
CA TRP A 931 21.76 5.65 -18.13
C TRP A 931 22.28 7.07 -18.38
N GLU A 932 22.40 7.48 -19.65
CA GLU A 932 22.84 8.84 -19.99
C GLU A 932 21.86 9.92 -19.54
N GLU A 933 20.56 9.65 -19.63
CA GLU A 933 19.48 10.49 -19.10
C GLU A 933 19.60 10.63 -17.58
N GLY A 934 19.65 9.50 -16.85
CA GLY A 934 19.79 9.47 -15.40
C GLY A 934 20.99 10.29 -14.91
N LEU A 935 22.13 10.12 -15.57
CA LEU A 935 23.35 10.90 -15.33
C LEU A 935 23.19 12.38 -15.68
N GLY A 936 22.44 12.70 -16.75
CA GLY A 936 22.10 14.07 -17.14
C GLY A 936 21.27 14.79 -16.07
N GLY A 937 20.26 14.13 -15.51
CA GLY A 937 19.46 14.69 -14.42
C GLY A 937 20.22 14.85 -13.11
N MET A 938 21.14 13.93 -12.76
CA MET A 938 22.04 14.14 -11.61
C MET A 938 22.97 15.35 -11.85
N PHE A 939 23.45 15.54 -13.08
CA PHE A 939 24.29 16.69 -13.46
C PHE A 939 23.54 18.03 -13.41
N ALA A 940 22.21 18.02 -13.49
CA ALA A 940 21.38 19.22 -13.38
C ALA A 940 21.20 19.71 -11.92
N VAL A 941 21.52 18.91 -10.91
CA VAL A 941 21.31 19.27 -9.50
C VAL A 941 22.20 20.44 -9.08
N SER A 942 21.56 21.53 -8.65
CA SER A 942 22.18 22.74 -8.09
C SER A 942 22.12 22.78 -6.56
N LEU A 943 23.11 23.42 -5.95
CA LEU A 943 23.18 23.71 -4.50
C LEU A 943 22.61 25.10 -4.14
#